data_AF-A0A017T710-F1
#
_entry.id   AF-A0A017T710-F1
#
_cell.length_a   1.000
_cell.length_b   1.000
_cell.length_c   1.000
_cell.angle_alpha   90.00
_cell.angle_beta   90.00
_cell.angle_gamma   90.00
#
_symmetry.space_group_name_H-M   'P 1'
#
loop_
_entity.id
_entity.type
_entity.pdbx_description
1 polymer ?
#
loop_
_entity_poly.entity_id
_entity_poly.type
_entity_poly.pdbx_seq_one_letter_code
_entity_poly.pdbx_strand_id
1 'polypeptide(L)'
;MGTSDIVRYAIHPALGIARLGNAPLSSDPQDPQSQDEGYYIASDIPGVAASPKGGFKTPDGKIKRGAARFRVFGYDASGNVVQEITSADAEITWRVHVANRKSAWYRFYNALDLQDAALVTTHRNADIQGPQRQQLVIDPGVRAISGALQSGRQYRFDSGFIRFPDAPDNTVNVYLGELRTDDAGRLLFLGGVGNSGSVYEVAPSTFANNDGWYDDSSDGTVRATLTIGGRTVEAEPAMVAVAPPNYAPGIFPVVTMWDVVHDLHVRSGWVKGPEQIVFWEHIYPIFSRLVDNQWVNDGIFILFGAGSPSDLTSRDLLTKLSNPSEAFKDLRARLFAWFRKPDAPLSAPQPDALPPFYGDGYAEFRGKDVADLTVTATQYQWLSRWSAGDFVTGEPTTPPASIDDVPLAQRPSTIDRAPLEECLGGPFHPGIEMTWTMRVPQMWQPGSPATSATSATSATSATSASPFPYRLRILPEDQPPRDDYGAALTQAMVLAADGPLSGSGPGTLTRWQGVPWQTDEASCLAGYDLSTYLSLPSFWAARVPNTVLSEHAYARLLDQNQPTFQRVKHLSYRQFWLRDIDGTSQERRQRMVTAWDKMGIVTEQPAPADHEALGVPARFWVETGRDPSFVVNDPTWNQVVIAESWTRITNPTAPGAPPTPSTAPELMELLPAVHPSASVEPEDVIGHPLRRQRDRGSI
;
A
#
# COMPACT_ATOMS: atom_id res chain seq x y z
N MET A 1 40.41 16.13 13.31
CA MET A 1 38.97 16.46 13.36
C MET A 1 38.40 15.63 14.50
N GLY A 2 37.83 16.25 15.53
CA GLY A 2 37.33 15.51 16.70
C GLY A 2 36.17 14.62 16.27
N THR A 3 36.22 13.34 16.64
CA THR A 3 35.07 12.44 16.58
C THR A 3 34.03 12.99 17.54
N SER A 4 32.91 13.49 17.05
CA SER A 4 31.79 13.92 17.89
C SER A 4 31.26 12.69 18.64
N ASP A 5 31.22 12.76 19.97
CA ASP A 5 30.70 11.68 20.81
C ASP A 5 29.21 11.44 20.51
N ILE A 6 28.85 10.18 20.25
CA ILE A 6 27.46 9.76 20.09
C ILE A 6 26.79 9.76 21.46
N VAL A 7 25.70 10.50 21.61
CA VAL A 7 24.95 10.62 22.87
C VAL A 7 23.53 10.04 22.80
N ARG A 8 23.04 9.74 21.59
CA ARG A 8 21.70 9.16 21.38
C ARG A 8 21.70 8.17 20.23
N TYR A 9 20.81 7.18 20.32
CA TYR A 9 20.60 6.16 19.30
C TYR A 9 19.12 6.11 18.93
N ALA A 10 18.80 5.90 17.65
CA ALA A 10 17.41 5.83 17.21
C ALA A 10 17.20 4.79 16.11
N ILE A 11 16.08 4.07 16.17
CA ILE A 11 15.72 3.08 15.15
C ILE A 11 15.05 3.78 13.96
N HIS A 12 15.47 3.41 12.76
CA HIS A 12 14.91 3.86 11.48
C HIS A 12 14.62 2.66 10.54
N PRO A 13 13.47 2.61 9.86
CA PRO A 13 12.40 3.61 9.87
C PRO A 13 11.70 3.68 11.24
N ALA A 14 11.18 4.85 11.61
CA ALA A 14 10.35 5.02 12.79
C ALA A 14 9.04 4.21 12.70
N LEU A 15 8.56 3.96 11.48
CA LEU A 15 7.46 3.05 11.17
C LEU A 15 7.80 2.25 9.92
N GLY A 16 8.12 0.96 10.10
CA GLY A 16 8.35 0.03 9.00
C GLY A 16 7.06 -0.60 8.48
N ILE A 17 7.02 -0.90 7.18
CA ILE A 17 5.89 -1.58 6.53
C ILE A 17 6.38 -2.91 5.97
N ALA A 18 5.89 -4.00 6.55
CA ALA A 18 6.04 -5.34 6.01
C ALA A 18 4.77 -5.73 5.22
N ARG A 19 4.87 -6.73 4.34
CA ARG A 19 3.73 -7.20 3.54
C ARG A 19 3.57 -8.71 3.60
N LEU A 20 2.32 -9.15 3.68
CA LEU A 20 1.92 -10.56 3.65
C LEU A 20 2.39 -11.24 2.35
N GLY A 21 2.64 -12.55 2.43
CA GLY A 21 3.09 -13.36 1.31
C GLY A 21 3.19 -14.83 1.72
N ASN A 22 2.72 -15.73 0.86
CA ASN A 22 2.64 -17.16 1.16
C ASN A 22 3.80 -17.98 0.60
N ALA A 23 4.81 -17.34 0.01
CA ALA A 23 6.02 -18.02 -0.43
C ALA A 23 6.80 -18.57 0.78
N PRO A 24 7.25 -19.84 0.72
CA PRO A 24 8.03 -20.44 1.79
C PRO A 24 9.39 -19.74 1.91
N LEU A 25 9.92 -19.64 3.13
CA LEU A 25 11.26 -19.14 3.35
C LEU A 25 12.25 -20.30 3.39
N SER A 26 13.46 -20.07 2.85
CA SER A 26 14.59 -20.96 3.09
C SER A 26 14.90 -21.05 4.59
N SER A 27 15.27 -22.26 5.03
CA SER A 27 15.80 -22.52 6.36
C SER A 27 17.30 -22.20 6.50
N ASP A 28 18.00 -21.95 5.39
CA ASP A 28 19.41 -21.62 5.36
C ASP A 28 19.63 -20.17 4.84
N PRO A 29 20.06 -19.23 5.70
CA PRO A 29 20.36 -17.85 5.32
C PRO A 29 21.55 -17.69 4.36
N GLN A 30 22.35 -18.73 4.16
CA GLN A 30 23.57 -18.68 3.35
C GLN A 30 23.45 -19.44 2.03
N ASP A 31 22.30 -20.06 1.73
CA ASP A 31 22.08 -20.80 0.49
C ASP A 31 22.12 -19.85 -0.73
N PRO A 32 23.08 -19.98 -1.67
CA PRO A 32 23.15 -19.13 -2.86
C PRO A 32 21.95 -19.31 -3.83
N GLN A 33 21.18 -20.41 -3.71
CA GLN A 33 19.90 -20.58 -4.41
C GLN A 33 18.74 -19.84 -3.73
N SER A 34 18.98 -19.17 -2.60
CA SER A 34 18.00 -18.34 -1.90
C SER A 34 17.59 -17.07 -2.67
N GLN A 35 18.07 -16.81 -3.89
CA GLN A 35 17.57 -15.67 -4.68
C GLN A 35 16.10 -15.82 -5.12
N ASP A 36 15.52 -17.01 -4.96
CA ASP A 36 14.08 -17.29 -4.98
C ASP A 36 13.43 -17.20 -3.58
N GLU A 37 14.11 -16.55 -2.62
CA GLU A 37 13.64 -16.30 -1.27
C GLU A 37 12.17 -15.90 -1.28
N GLY A 38 11.37 -16.54 -0.42
CA GLY A 38 9.96 -16.22 -0.24
C GLY A 38 9.71 -14.82 0.32
N TYR A 39 10.68 -13.91 0.23
CA TYR A 39 10.57 -12.51 0.58
C TYR A 39 11.49 -11.60 -0.25
N TYR A 40 11.26 -10.31 -0.15
CA TYR A 40 12.11 -9.23 -0.65
C TYR A 40 12.22 -8.14 0.42
N ILE A 41 13.26 -7.31 0.37
CA ILE A 41 13.40 -6.18 1.27
C ILE A 41 12.65 -4.97 0.69
N ALA A 42 11.82 -4.31 1.50
CA ALA A 42 11.15 -3.08 1.12
C ALA A 42 12.16 -1.97 0.75
N SER A 43 11.79 -1.07 -0.14
CA SER A 43 12.67 0.03 -0.55
C SER A 43 12.94 0.99 0.60
N ASP A 44 14.21 1.42 0.72
CA ASP A 44 14.61 2.51 1.62
C ASP A 44 14.62 3.87 0.90
N ILE A 45 14.25 3.91 -0.39
CA ILE A 45 14.30 5.10 -1.24
C ILE A 45 12.87 5.58 -1.56
N PRO A 46 12.50 6.82 -1.19
CA PRO A 46 11.21 7.41 -1.52
C PRO A 46 10.95 7.44 -3.03
N GLY A 47 9.71 7.13 -3.44
CA GLY A 47 9.30 7.11 -4.84
C GLY A 47 9.87 5.94 -5.66
N VAL A 48 10.55 4.98 -5.01
CA VAL A 48 11.10 3.79 -5.67
C VAL A 48 10.52 2.55 -4.99
N ALA A 49 9.82 1.73 -5.75
CA ALA A 49 9.35 0.44 -5.25
C ALA A 49 10.46 -0.60 -5.24
N ALA A 50 10.33 -1.62 -4.40
CA ALA A 50 11.20 -2.79 -4.48
C ALA A 50 11.08 -3.45 -5.86
N SER A 51 12.16 -4.01 -6.38
CA SER A 51 12.16 -4.78 -7.64
C SER A 51 12.90 -6.10 -7.41
N PRO A 52 12.24 -7.09 -6.79
CA PRO A 52 12.88 -8.36 -6.48
C PRO A 52 13.26 -9.12 -7.75
N LYS A 53 14.45 -9.72 -7.73
CA LYS A 53 14.86 -10.64 -8.79
C LYS A 53 13.86 -11.78 -8.92
N GLY A 54 13.51 -12.15 -10.15
CA GLY A 54 12.48 -13.16 -10.43
C GLY A 54 11.04 -12.67 -10.18
N GLY A 55 10.85 -11.40 -9.81
CA GLY A 55 9.54 -10.82 -9.56
C GLY A 55 9.02 -11.08 -8.15
N PHE A 56 7.78 -10.66 -7.93
CA PHE A 56 7.08 -10.70 -6.63
C PHE A 56 6.43 -12.04 -6.32
N LYS A 57 6.44 -12.97 -7.28
CA LYS A 57 6.00 -14.34 -7.09
C LYS A 57 7.15 -15.30 -7.35
N THR A 58 7.12 -16.41 -6.64
CA THR A 58 7.93 -17.60 -6.93
C THR A 58 7.43 -18.28 -8.23
N PRO A 59 8.24 -19.15 -8.86
CA PRO A 59 7.84 -19.86 -10.07
C PRO A 59 6.56 -20.70 -9.94
N ASP A 60 6.24 -21.19 -8.73
CA ASP A 60 5.00 -21.92 -8.41
C ASP A 60 3.82 -20.99 -8.04
N GLY A 61 3.98 -19.68 -8.22
CA GLY A 61 2.90 -18.70 -8.10
C GLY A 61 2.68 -18.16 -6.69
N LYS A 62 3.54 -18.47 -5.72
CA LYS A 62 3.42 -17.96 -4.34
C LYS A 62 3.98 -16.55 -4.20
N ILE A 63 3.24 -15.66 -3.53
CA ILE A 63 3.63 -14.26 -3.32
C ILE A 63 4.76 -14.16 -2.29
N LYS A 64 5.85 -13.49 -2.66
CA LYS A 64 6.97 -13.18 -1.78
C LYS A 64 6.54 -12.15 -0.72
N ARG A 65 6.93 -12.34 0.53
CA ARG A 65 6.72 -11.39 1.63
C ARG A 65 7.54 -10.12 1.44
N GLY A 66 6.99 -8.97 1.80
CA GLY A 66 7.76 -7.74 1.92
C GLY A 66 8.35 -7.62 3.33
N ALA A 67 9.68 -7.60 3.46
CA ALA A 67 10.36 -7.45 4.73
C ALA A 67 10.66 -5.98 5.03
N ALA A 68 10.28 -5.53 6.23
CA ALA A 68 10.69 -4.23 6.75
C ALA A 68 12.11 -4.35 7.34
N ARG A 69 13.03 -3.50 6.89
CA ARG A 69 14.42 -3.47 7.39
C ARG A 69 14.62 -2.31 8.34
N PHE A 70 15.13 -2.58 9.54
CA PHE A 70 15.40 -1.59 10.58
C PHE A 70 16.88 -1.47 10.87
N ARG A 71 17.31 -0.24 11.11
CA ARG A 71 18.68 0.20 11.39
C ARG A 71 18.72 1.02 12.65
N VAL A 72 19.89 1.12 13.28
CA VAL A 72 20.13 2.08 14.35
C VAL A 72 21.09 3.14 13.84
N PHE A 73 20.77 4.42 14.05
CA PHE A 73 21.69 5.53 13.81
C PHE A 73 22.11 6.16 15.13
N GLY A 74 23.38 6.56 15.21
CA GLY A 74 23.95 7.32 16.32
C GLY A 74 23.95 8.82 16.04
N TYR A 75 23.60 9.61 17.04
CA TYR A 75 23.49 11.07 16.97
C TYR A 75 24.36 11.77 18.01
N ASP A 76 24.96 12.89 17.60
CA ASP A 76 25.67 13.78 18.53
C ASP A 76 24.69 14.62 19.38
N ALA A 77 25.23 15.40 20.32
CA ALA A 77 24.42 16.25 21.20
C ALA A 77 23.66 17.38 20.47
N SER A 78 24.02 17.68 19.22
CA SER A 78 23.31 18.63 18.36
C SER A 78 22.24 17.96 17.49
N GLY A 79 22.09 16.64 17.57
CA GLY A 79 21.14 15.87 16.76
C GLY A 79 21.64 15.58 15.34
N ASN A 80 22.92 15.78 15.05
CA ASN A 80 23.49 15.39 13.75
C ASN A 80 23.74 13.88 13.72
N VAL A 81 23.48 13.26 12.58
CA VAL A 81 23.82 11.85 12.33
C VAL A 81 25.33 11.69 12.31
N VAL A 82 25.86 10.84 13.19
CA VAL A 82 27.30 10.53 13.26
C VAL A 82 27.64 9.30 12.41
N GLN A 83 26.86 8.23 12.53
CA GLN A 83 27.00 6.99 11.76
C GLN A 83 25.77 6.09 11.90
N GLU A 84 25.64 5.10 11.01
CA GLU A 84 24.84 3.90 11.26
C GLU A 84 25.59 3.00 12.25
N ILE A 85 24.87 2.35 13.16
CA ILE A 85 25.42 1.39 14.13
C ILE A 85 25.07 -0.02 13.68
N THR A 86 26.10 -0.83 13.49
CA THR A 86 26.00 -2.22 13.01
C THR A 86 26.59 -3.20 14.02
N SER A 87 26.53 -4.49 13.70
CA SER A 87 27.20 -5.56 14.47
C SER A 87 28.72 -5.39 14.56
N ALA A 88 29.34 -4.57 13.69
CA ALA A 88 30.75 -4.22 13.77
C ALA A 88 31.05 -3.20 14.87
N ASP A 89 30.05 -2.42 15.28
CA ASP A 89 30.20 -1.30 16.21
C ASP A 89 29.73 -1.65 17.63
N ALA A 90 28.67 -2.46 17.73
CA ALA A 90 28.01 -2.82 18.99
C ALA A 90 27.34 -4.19 18.92
N GLU A 91 27.12 -4.82 20.07
CA GLU A 91 26.13 -5.89 20.17
C GLU A 91 24.73 -5.27 20.15
N ILE A 92 23.95 -5.56 19.12
CA ILE A 92 22.58 -5.07 18.96
C ILE A 92 21.63 -6.22 19.28
N THR A 93 20.80 -6.05 20.30
CA THR A 93 19.68 -6.96 20.61
C THR A 93 18.37 -6.28 20.26
N TRP A 94 17.71 -6.78 19.22
CA TRP A 94 16.39 -6.36 18.80
C TRP A 94 15.32 -7.07 19.63
N ARG A 95 14.26 -6.35 20.01
CA ARG A 95 13.05 -6.88 20.63
C ARG A 95 11.84 -6.39 19.86
N VAL A 96 10.99 -7.32 19.43
CA VAL A 96 9.78 -7.01 18.65
C VAL A 96 8.58 -7.67 19.29
N HIS A 97 7.49 -6.93 19.40
CA HIS A 97 6.21 -7.43 19.91
C HIS A 97 5.09 -6.98 18.98
N VAL A 98 4.56 -7.93 18.20
CA VAL A 98 3.43 -7.71 17.29
C VAL A 98 2.19 -8.46 17.80
N ALA A 99 1.01 -7.92 17.50
CA ALA A 99 -0.27 -8.56 17.80
C ALA A 99 -1.31 -8.23 16.72
N ASN A 100 -2.37 -9.03 16.63
CA ASN A 100 -3.58 -8.71 15.89
C ASN A 100 -4.75 -8.55 16.87
N ARG A 101 -5.40 -7.38 16.84
CA ARG A 101 -6.52 -7.05 17.73
C ARG A 101 -7.82 -6.79 16.98
N LYS A 102 -7.89 -7.06 15.67
CA LYS A 102 -9.03 -6.68 14.81
C LYS A 102 -10.34 -7.29 15.29
N SER A 103 -10.34 -8.57 15.66
CA SER A 103 -11.54 -9.29 16.11
C SER A 103 -12.01 -8.83 17.50
N ALA A 104 -11.10 -8.31 18.33
CA ALA A 104 -11.40 -7.75 19.63
C ALA A 104 -11.83 -6.27 19.58
N TRP A 105 -11.63 -5.59 18.46
CA TRP A 105 -11.86 -4.15 18.31
C TRP A 105 -13.31 -3.80 17.93
N TYR A 106 -13.56 -2.50 17.73
CA TYR A 106 -14.83 -1.97 17.26
C TYR A 106 -15.00 -2.18 15.76
N ARG A 107 -16.26 -2.15 15.32
CA ARG A 107 -16.63 -2.19 13.90
C ARG A 107 -16.15 -0.92 13.21
N PHE A 108 -15.81 -1.02 11.92
CA PHE A 108 -15.53 0.12 11.09
C PHE A 108 -16.78 0.49 10.28
N TYR A 109 -17.28 1.72 10.46
CA TYR A 109 -18.33 2.28 9.59
C TYR A 109 -17.74 3.40 8.73
N ASN A 110 -17.17 4.40 9.38
CA ASN A 110 -16.35 5.42 8.75
C ASN A 110 -15.26 5.93 9.70
N ALA A 111 -14.42 6.85 9.21
CA ALA A 111 -13.41 7.49 10.02
C ALA A 111 -14.03 8.35 11.15
N LEU A 112 -13.55 8.17 12.39
CA LEU A 112 -14.13 8.85 13.56
C LEU A 112 -13.60 10.28 13.75
N ASP A 113 -12.69 10.76 12.89
CA ASP A 113 -12.23 12.15 12.88
C ASP A 113 -13.04 13.08 11.95
N LEU A 114 -14.10 12.56 11.29
CA LEU A 114 -14.93 13.29 10.32
C LEU A 114 -15.91 14.31 10.93
N GLN A 115 -15.59 14.91 12.07
CA GLN A 115 -16.46 15.89 12.78
C GLN A 115 -17.92 15.41 12.83
N ASP A 116 -18.88 16.23 12.36
CA ASP A 116 -20.32 15.95 12.34
C ASP A 116 -20.73 14.73 11.49
N ALA A 117 -19.82 14.19 10.68
CA ALA A 117 -20.06 12.99 9.88
C ALA A 117 -19.54 11.69 10.54
N ALA A 118 -18.90 11.75 11.71
CA ALA A 118 -18.41 10.55 12.40
C ALA A 118 -19.56 9.69 12.95
N LEU A 119 -19.56 8.39 12.65
CA LEU A 119 -20.59 7.46 13.10
C LEU A 119 -20.18 6.70 14.36
N VAL A 120 -21.06 6.65 15.36
CA VAL A 120 -20.85 5.84 16.56
C VAL A 120 -20.80 4.36 16.17
N THR A 121 -19.81 3.63 16.72
CA THR A 121 -19.61 2.22 16.42
C THR A 121 -19.64 1.36 17.68
N THR A 122 -19.86 0.06 17.53
CA THR A 122 -19.91 -0.95 18.59
C THR A 122 -18.87 -2.03 18.36
N HIS A 123 -18.74 -2.97 19.29
CA HIS A 123 -17.77 -4.05 19.21
C HIS A 123 -18.02 -4.94 17.99
N ARG A 124 -16.95 -5.40 17.33
CA ARG A 124 -16.99 -6.68 16.61
C ARG A 124 -17.17 -7.79 17.63
N ASN A 125 -17.85 -8.86 17.23
CA ASN A 125 -18.16 -10.00 18.10
C ASN A 125 -18.83 -9.53 19.40
N ALA A 126 -19.90 -8.74 19.28
CA ALA A 126 -20.52 -8.00 20.39
C ALA A 126 -21.15 -8.92 21.46
N ASP A 127 -21.46 -10.17 21.10
CA ASP A 127 -21.98 -11.17 22.03
C ASP A 127 -20.92 -11.63 23.05
N ILE A 128 -19.63 -11.41 22.76
CA ILE A 128 -18.52 -11.69 23.67
C ILE A 128 -18.19 -10.43 24.47
N GLN A 129 -18.36 -10.49 25.78
CA GLN A 129 -18.30 -9.33 26.67
C GLN A 129 -17.26 -9.48 27.79
N GLY A 130 -16.90 -8.34 28.38
CA GLY A 130 -16.05 -8.28 29.55
C GLY A 130 -14.65 -8.89 29.32
N PRO A 131 -14.02 -9.47 30.38
CA PRO A 131 -12.66 -9.98 30.29
C PRO A 131 -12.43 -11.07 29.23
N GLN A 132 -13.49 -11.77 28.80
CA GLN A 132 -13.39 -12.82 27.79
C GLN A 132 -12.99 -12.28 26.40
N ARG A 133 -13.20 -10.98 26.14
CA ARG A 133 -12.78 -10.35 24.87
C ARG A 133 -11.28 -10.43 24.62
N GLN A 134 -10.46 -10.57 25.66
CA GLN A 134 -9.01 -10.76 25.50
C GLN A 134 -8.66 -12.04 24.71
N GLN A 135 -9.56 -13.03 24.65
CA GLN A 135 -9.37 -14.24 23.84
C GLN A 135 -9.52 -13.99 22.33
N LEU A 136 -10.04 -12.82 21.94
CA LEU A 136 -10.17 -12.37 20.55
C LEU A 136 -8.91 -11.65 20.03
N VAL A 137 -7.89 -11.49 20.87
CA VAL A 137 -6.60 -10.91 20.52
C VAL A 137 -5.61 -12.03 20.23
N ILE A 138 -4.93 -11.95 19.08
CA ILE A 138 -3.81 -12.83 18.75
C ILE A 138 -2.54 -12.13 19.21
N ASP A 139 -1.99 -12.57 20.34
CA ASP A 139 -0.75 -12.03 20.92
C ASP A 139 0.27 -13.15 21.20
N PRO A 140 1.29 -13.33 20.34
CA PRO A 140 2.37 -14.30 20.53
C PRO A 140 3.46 -13.84 21.52
N GLY A 141 3.37 -12.61 22.05
CA GLY A 141 4.38 -12.00 22.92
C GLY A 141 5.65 -11.55 22.20
N VAL A 142 6.62 -11.07 22.98
CA VAL A 142 7.90 -10.54 22.48
C VAL A 142 8.78 -11.65 21.86
N ARG A 143 9.54 -11.31 20.82
CA ARG A 143 10.70 -12.07 20.33
C ARG A 143 11.94 -11.19 20.33
N ALA A 144 13.08 -11.79 20.66
CA ALA A 144 14.37 -11.12 20.68
C ALA A 144 15.37 -11.81 19.76
N ILE A 145 16.20 -11.03 19.06
CA ILE A 145 17.23 -11.53 18.13
C ILE A 145 18.46 -10.62 18.18
N SER A 146 19.66 -11.19 18.12
CA SER A 146 20.92 -10.46 18.16
C SER A 146 21.98 -11.17 17.32
N GLY A 147 22.97 -10.43 16.81
CA GLY A 147 24.03 -10.96 15.94
C GLY A 147 23.71 -10.86 14.45
N ALA A 148 24.69 -11.18 13.61
CA ALA A 148 24.57 -11.13 12.15
C ALA A 148 24.05 -12.45 11.57
N LEU A 149 23.32 -12.39 10.45
CA LEU A 149 22.80 -13.55 9.71
C LEU A 149 22.00 -14.55 10.57
N GLN A 150 21.22 -14.04 11.53
CA GLN A 150 20.43 -14.89 12.41
C GLN A 150 19.03 -15.13 11.84
N SER A 151 18.56 -16.37 11.96
CA SER A 151 17.19 -16.79 11.72
C SER A 151 16.93 -18.09 12.49
N GLY A 152 15.67 -18.51 12.62
CA GLY A 152 15.34 -19.74 13.33
C GLY A 152 13.93 -19.78 13.89
N ARG A 153 13.49 -20.98 14.29
CA ARG A 153 12.14 -21.20 14.84
C ARG A 153 11.89 -20.40 16.11
N GLN A 154 12.92 -20.19 16.94
CA GLN A 154 12.83 -19.41 18.18
C GLN A 154 12.50 -17.93 17.95
N TYR A 155 12.68 -17.41 16.73
CA TYR A 155 12.38 -16.02 16.36
C TYR A 155 11.02 -15.87 15.67
N ARG A 156 10.20 -16.92 15.64
CA ARG A 156 8.87 -16.93 15.03
C ARG A 156 7.79 -16.51 16.03
N PHE A 157 6.81 -15.78 15.53
CA PHE A 157 5.59 -15.42 16.25
C PHE A 157 4.50 -16.47 16.00
N ASP A 158 4.76 -17.73 16.36
CA ASP A 158 3.90 -18.90 16.10
C ASP A 158 3.17 -19.44 17.34
N SER A 159 3.29 -18.75 18.48
CA SER A 159 2.61 -19.10 19.75
C SER A 159 1.32 -18.33 20.00
N GLY A 160 0.94 -17.42 19.09
CA GLY A 160 -0.30 -16.66 19.18
C GLY A 160 -1.49 -17.53 18.79
N PHE A 161 -2.62 -17.32 19.45
CA PHE A 161 -3.85 -18.04 19.15
C PHE A 161 -5.06 -17.11 19.29
N ILE A 162 -6.16 -17.49 18.67
CA ILE A 162 -7.48 -16.89 18.89
C ILE A 162 -8.45 -17.96 19.38
N ARG A 163 -9.33 -17.57 20.31
CA ARG A 163 -10.38 -18.45 20.84
C ARG A 163 -11.66 -17.66 21.07
N PHE A 164 -12.75 -18.17 20.53
CA PHE A 164 -14.08 -17.63 20.77
C PHE A 164 -14.67 -18.37 21.99
N PRO A 165 -15.04 -17.67 23.08
CA PRO A 165 -15.46 -18.31 24.34
C PRO A 165 -16.69 -19.22 24.21
N ASP A 166 -17.54 -18.97 23.22
CA ASP A 166 -18.72 -19.74 22.87
C ASP A 166 -18.43 -20.89 21.88
N ALA A 167 -17.22 -20.95 21.31
CA ALA A 167 -16.70 -22.07 20.52
C ALA A 167 -15.31 -22.50 21.02
N PRO A 168 -15.19 -22.96 22.29
CA PRO A 168 -13.90 -23.16 22.95
C PRO A 168 -13.03 -24.25 22.32
N ASP A 169 -13.64 -25.24 21.67
CA ASP A 169 -12.95 -26.35 21.00
C ASP A 169 -12.31 -25.93 19.67
N ASN A 170 -12.65 -24.74 19.16
CA ASN A 170 -12.17 -24.19 17.90
C ASN A 170 -11.03 -23.17 18.11
N THR A 171 -10.09 -23.47 19.01
CA THR A 171 -8.90 -22.62 19.21
C THR A 171 -7.99 -22.72 17.98
N VAL A 172 -7.61 -21.58 17.40
CA VAL A 172 -6.77 -21.52 16.20
C VAL A 172 -5.43 -20.88 16.54
N ASN A 173 -4.33 -21.57 16.24
CA ASN A 173 -2.99 -20.97 16.26
C ASN A 173 -2.78 -20.11 15.01
N VAL A 174 -2.24 -18.91 15.20
CA VAL A 174 -2.02 -17.95 14.12
C VAL A 174 -0.57 -17.48 14.14
N TYR A 175 0.12 -17.67 13.01
CA TYR A 175 1.48 -17.21 12.79
C TYR A 175 1.47 -15.74 12.36
N LEU A 176 2.10 -14.85 13.12
CA LEU A 176 2.15 -13.42 12.81
C LEU A 176 3.44 -12.93 12.14
N GLY A 177 4.42 -13.82 11.92
CA GLY A 177 5.68 -13.47 11.27
C GLY A 177 6.93 -14.07 11.93
N GLU A 178 8.10 -13.57 11.53
CA GLU A 178 9.39 -13.94 12.10
C GLU A 178 10.45 -12.84 12.01
N LEU A 179 11.43 -12.89 12.92
CA LEU A 179 12.60 -12.01 12.89
C LEU A 179 13.78 -12.69 12.20
N ARG A 180 14.55 -11.90 11.45
CA ARG A 180 15.88 -12.25 10.94
C ARG A 180 16.84 -11.08 11.13
N THR A 181 18.14 -11.33 11.01
CA THR A 181 19.14 -10.26 10.85
C THR A 181 19.95 -10.42 9.59
N ASP A 182 20.33 -9.31 8.96
CA ASP A 182 21.27 -9.31 7.84
C ASP A 182 22.74 -9.45 8.31
N ASP A 183 23.67 -9.38 7.39
CA ASP A 183 25.12 -9.48 7.64
C ASP A 183 25.68 -8.36 8.51
N ALA A 184 25.05 -7.18 8.50
CA ALA A 184 25.37 -6.04 9.36
C ALA A 184 24.63 -6.08 10.72
N GLY A 185 23.84 -7.12 10.99
CA GLY A 185 23.05 -7.21 12.22
C GLY A 185 21.81 -6.29 12.24
N ARG A 186 21.40 -5.75 11.08
CA ARG A 186 20.15 -5.01 10.93
C ARG A 186 18.98 -5.97 11.08
N LEU A 187 17.88 -5.50 11.65
CA LEU A 187 16.68 -6.31 11.78
C LEU A 187 15.93 -6.38 10.45
N LEU A 188 15.52 -7.58 10.07
CA LEU A 188 14.51 -7.83 9.05
C LEU A 188 13.27 -8.41 9.75
N PHE A 189 12.14 -7.71 9.62
CA PHE A 189 10.85 -8.20 10.08
C PHE A 189 10.03 -8.69 8.89
N LEU A 190 9.63 -9.96 8.93
CA LEU A 190 8.74 -10.57 7.94
C LEU A 190 7.39 -10.84 8.60
N GLY A 191 6.30 -10.37 7.97
CA GLY A 191 4.95 -10.56 8.47
C GLY A 191 4.39 -11.98 8.28
N GLY A 192 3.08 -12.10 8.53
CA GLY A 192 2.28 -13.30 8.30
C GLY A 192 2.27 -13.79 6.85
N VAL A 193 1.58 -14.90 6.61
CA VAL A 193 1.57 -15.62 5.34
C VAL A 193 0.29 -15.40 4.51
N GLY A 194 -0.61 -14.52 4.96
CA GLY A 194 -1.86 -14.19 4.28
C GLY A 194 -3.01 -15.15 4.60
N ASN A 195 -2.94 -15.85 5.73
CA ASN A 195 -3.97 -16.76 6.19
C ASN A 195 -5.09 -16.00 6.91
N SER A 196 -6.33 -16.39 6.62
CA SER A 196 -7.52 -15.88 7.29
C SER A 196 -8.56 -16.98 7.42
N GLY A 197 -9.44 -16.89 8.41
CA GLY A 197 -10.44 -17.92 8.65
C GLY A 197 -11.59 -17.45 9.51
N SER A 198 -12.65 -18.27 9.51
CA SER A 198 -13.83 -18.12 10.37
C SER A 198 -13.89 -19.26 11.35
N VAL A 199 -13.95 -18.95 12.65
CA VAL A 199 -14.12 -19.94 13.73
C VAL A 199 -15.50 -20.61 13.69
N TYR A 200 -16.49 -19.94 13.10
CA TYR A 200 -17.85 -20.47 12.91
C TYR A 200 -18.10 -21.02 11.50
N GLU A 201 -17.06 -21.11 10.65
CA GLU A 201 -17.20 -21.56 9.24
C GLU A 201 -18.26 -20.79 8.41
N VAL A 202 -18.51 -19.51 8.74
CA VAL A 202 -19.47 -18.65 8.02
C VAL A 202 -18.76 -17.81 6.96
N ALA A 203 -19.40 -17.63 5.81
CA ALA A 203 -18.90 -16.73 4.77
C ALA A 203 -18.87 -15.26 5.24
N PRO A 204 -17.90 -14.45 4.80
CA PRO A 204 -17.81 -13.06 5.22
C PRO A 204 -18.94 -12.25 4.57
N SER A 205 -19.69 -11.50 5.36
CA SER A 205 -20.90 -10.80 4.93
C SER A 205 -20.62 -9.37 4.47
N THR A 206 -19.66 -8.67 5.07
CA THR A 206 -19.36 -7.26 4.78
C THR A 206 -17.91 -7.06 4.36
N PHE A 207 -17.55 -5.84 3.94
CA PHE A 207 -16.18 -5.51 3.57
C PHE A 207 -15.24 -5.53 4.78
N ALA A 208 -15.63 -4.92 5.92
CA ALA A 208 -14.73 -4.75 7.06
C ALA A 208 -15.14 -5.48 8.36
N ASN A 209 -16.40 -5.86 8.54
CA ASN A 209 -16.95 -6.32 9.82
C ASN A 209 -17.55 -7.71 9.69
N ASN A 210 -16.76 -8.74 9.96
CA ASN A 210 -17.20 -10.12 9.89
C ASN A 210 -16.99 -10.80 11.26
N ASP A 211 -18.08 -11.04 11.99
CA ASP A 211 -18.02 -11.70 13.29
C ASP A 211 -17.60 -13.17 13.11
N GLY A 212 -16.79 -13.70 14.04
CA GLY A 212 -16.18 -15.03 13.96
C GLY A 212 -14.87 -15.10 13.16
N TRP A 213 -14.46 -14.02 12.50
CA TRP A 213 -13.29 -14.01 11.63
C TRP A 213 -11.99 -13.55 12.30
N TYR A 214 -10.88 -14.00 11.75
CA TYR A 214 -9.52 -13.56 12.07
C TYR A 214 -8.64 -13.54 10.81
N ASP A 215 -7.49 -12.86 10.89
CA ASP A 215 -6.43 -12.88 9.89
C ASP A 215 -5.04 -12.82 10.55
N ASP A 216 -3.98 -12.93 9.74
CA ASP A 216 -2.59 -12.91 10.18
C ASP A 216 -1.82 -11.61 9.85
N SER A 217 -2.54 -10.54 9.53
CA SER A 217 -1.96 -9.20 9.59
C SER A 217 -1.67 -8.83 11.05
N SER A 218 -0.77 -7.88 11.29
CA SER A 218 -0.40 -7.47 12.65
C SER A 218 0.32 -6.13 12.62
N ASP A 219 0.53 -5.56 13.80
CA ASP A 219 1.47 -4.45 14.00
C ASP A 219 2.06 -4.50 15.39
N GLY A 220 3.12 -3.74 15.63
CA GLY A 220 3.61 -3.54 16.98
C GLY A 220 4.99 -2.93 17.09
N THR A 221 5.57 -3.06 18.28
CA THR A 221 6.74 -2.29 18.69
C THR A 221 8.05 -2.94 18.24
N VAL A 222 9.03 -2.12 17.90
CA VAL A 222 10.41 -2.50 17.59
C VAL A 222 11.34 -1.72 18.51
N ARG A 223 12.13 -2.43 19.31
CA ARG A 223 13.07 -1.89 20.30
C ARG A 223 14.46 -2.48 20.07
N ALA A 224 15.49 -1.76 20.52
CA ALA A 224 16.87 -2.23 20.41
C ALA A 224 17.70 -1.78 21.60
N THR A 225 18.36 -2.73 22.24
CA THR A 225 19.44 -2.47 23.21
C THR A 225 20.77 -2.59 22.51
N LEU A 226 21.66 -1.61 22.73
CA LEU A 226 23.02 -1.62 22.25
C LEU A 226 23.99 -1.80 23.41
N THR A 227 24.90 -2.76 23.31
CA THR A 227 26.08 -2.86 24.19
C THR A 227 27.31 -2.37 23.43
N ILE A 228 27.77 -1.16 23.77
CA ILE A 228 28.90 -0.49 23.11
C ILE A 228 29.90 -0.01 24.15
N GLY A 229 31.18 -0.38 24.00
CA GLY A 229 32.23 -0.03 24.96
C GLY A 229 31.94 -0.46 26.40
N GLY A 230 31.23 -1.59 26.59
CA GLY A 230 30.81 -2.08 27.90
C GLY A 230 29.63 -1.34 28.54
N ARG A 231 29.00 -0.38 27.84
CA ARG A 231 27.80 0.33 28.28
C ARG A 231 26.58 -0.17 27.52
N THR A 232 25.46 -0.27 28.23
CA THR A 232 24.17 -0.64 27.67
C THR A 232 23.31 0.59 27.49
N VAL A 233 22.77 0.80 26.29
CA VAL A 233 21.92 1.95 25.94
C VAL A 233 20.70 1.48 25.16
N GLU A 234 19.53 2.07 25.43
CA GLU A 234 18.32 1.86 24.64
C GLU A 234 18.25 2.86 23.48
N ALA A 235 17.95 2.37 22.28
CA ALA A 235 17.61 3.24 21.17
C ALA A 235 16.17 3.75 21.27
N GLU A 236 15.89 4.91 20.66
CA GLU A 236 14.52 5.35 20.45
C GLU A 236 13.73 4.31 19.66
N PRO A 237 12.56 3.87 20.17
CA PRO A 237 11.80 2.79 19.58
C PRO A 237 11.13 3.19 18.27
N ALA A 238 10.77 2.17 17.50
CA ALA A 238 10.00 2.25 16.27
C ALA A 238 8.78 1.33 16.33
N MET A 239 7.97 1.35 15.28
CA MET A 239 6.84 0.43 15.07
C MET A 239 6.99 -0.29 13.73
N VAL A 240 6.29 -1.41 13.59
CA VAL A 240 6.10 -2.13 12.33
C VAL A 240 4.62 -2.40 12.11
N ALA A 241 4.14 -2.29 10.87
CA ALA A 241 2.81 -2.74 10.45
C ALA A 241 2.93 -3.75 9.31
N VAL A 242 2.09 -4.78 9.34
CA VAL A 242 1.99 -5.82 8.31
C VAL A 242 0.75 -5.55 7.47
N ALA A 243 0.99 -5.10 6.25
CA ALA A 243 -0.02 -4.79 5.27
C ALA A 243 -0.33 -5.97 4.35
N PRO A 244 -1.47 -5.94 3.64
CA PRO A 244 -1.70 -6.78 2.46
C PRO A 244 -0.60 -6.67 1.39
N PRO A 245 -0.55 -7.60 0.43
CA PRO A 245 0.33 -7.47 -0.73
C PRO A 245 0.10 -6.14 -1.47
N ASN A 246 1.15 -5.62 -2.11
CA ASN A 246 1.00 -4.54 -3.08
C ASN A 246 0.85 -5.18 -4.47
N TYR A 247 -0.34 -5.10 -5.08
CA TYR A 247 -0.58 -5.67 -6.41
C TYR A 247 -0.23 -4.72 -7.56
N ALA A 248 0.30 -3.52 -7.28
CA ALA A 248 0.83 -2.61 -8.29
C ALA A 248 2.09 -1.86 -7.79
N PRO A 249 3.17 -2.59 -7.44
CA PRO A 249 4.42 -1.98 -6.98
C PRO A 249 4.96 -1.00 -8.03
N GLY A 250 5.34 0.19 -7.57
CA GLY A 250 5.79 1.30 -8.42
C GLY A 250 4.67 2.22 -8.91
N ILE A 251 3.40 1.85 -8.72
CA ILE A 251 2.26 2.76 -8.88
C ILE A 251 1.94 3.38 -7.51
N PHE A 252 2.20 4.67 -7.39
CA PHE A 252 1.96 5.42 -6.17
C PHE A 252 0.58 6.08 -6.20
N PRO A 253 -0.15 6.13 -5.08
CA PRO A 253 -1.41 6.86 -5.01
C PRO A 253 -1.18 8.37 -5.06
N VAL A 254 -2.14 9.12 -5.60
CA VAL A 254 -2.06 10.59 -5.70
C VAL A 254 -1.80 11.23 -4.33
N VAL A 255 -2.44 10.67 -3.29
CA VAL A 255 -2.21 11.02 -1.89
C VAL A 255 -1.66 9.78 -1.17
N THR A 256 -0.40 9.84 -0.76
CA THR A 256 0.30 8.79 -0.01
C THR A 256 0.14 8.98 1.49
N MET A 257 0.44 7.95 2.29
CA MET A 257 0.47 8.09 3.74
C MET A 257 1.52 9.11 4.17
N TRP A 258 2.65 9.23 3.45
CA TRP A 258 3.61 10.30 3.67
C TRP A 258 2.96 11.69 3.53
N ASP A 259 2.18 11.92 2.47
CA ASP A 259 1.55 13.22 2.23
C ASP A 259 0.61 13.61 3.38
N VAL A 260 -0.13 12.64 3.91
CA VAL A 260 -1.07 12.80 5.03
C VAL A 260 -0.34 13.10 6.34
N VAL A 261 0.67 12.31 6.65
CA VAL A 261 1.46 12.47 7.88
C VAL A 261 2.25 13.77 7.84
N HIS A 262 2.86 14.09 6.70
CA HIS A 262 3.59 15.33 6.49
C HIS A 262 2.67 16.55 6.62
N ASP A 263 1.49 16.52 6.00
CA ASP A 263 0.48 17.58 6.14
C ASP A 263 0.11 17.84 7.60
N LEU A 264 -0.16 16.77 8.37
CA LEU A 264 -0.42 16.89 9.80
C LEU A 264 0.74 17.59 10.50
N HIS A 265 1.99 17.16 10.28
CA HIS A 265 3.15 17.70 10.98
C HIS A 265 3.41 19.18 10.62
N VAL A 266 3.18 19.58 9.37
CA VAL A 266 3.28 20.98 8.92
C VAL A 266 2.19 21.82 9.59
N ARG A 267 0.93 21.38 9.55
CA ARG A 267 -0.19 22.12 10.16
C ARG A 267 -0.11 22.18 11.69
N SER A 268 0.51 21.19 12.33
CA SER A 268 0.80 21.20 13.77
C SER A 268 2.01 22.05 14.14
N GLY A 269 2.75 22.60 13.17
CA GLY A 269 3.96 23.40 13.41
C GLY A 269 5.16 22.60 13.91
N TRP A 270 5.10 21.26 13.82
CA TRP A 270 6.15 20.34 14.23
C TRP A 270 7.27 20.21 13.19
N VAL A 271 6.92 20.45 11.92
CA VAL A 271 7.87 20.51 10.81
C VAL A 271 7.59 21.76 9.99
N LYS A 272 8.65 22.39 9.49
CA LYS A 272 8.52 23.55 8.59
C LYS A 272 8.20 23.09 7.17
N GLY A 273 7.16 23.64 6.57
CA GLY A 273 6.91 23.49 5.13
C GLY A 273 7.96 24.22 4.28
N PRO A 274 8.01 23.95 2.97
CA PRO A 274 8.95 24.60 2.06
C PRO A 274 8.69 26.12 1.95
N GLU A 275 9.75 26.93 2.09
CA GLU A 275 9.65 28.38 1.86
C GLU A 275 9.39 28.69 0.38
N GLN A 276 10.08 27.97 -0.51
CA GLN A 276 9.96 28.07 -1.95
C GLN A 276 9.42 26.76 -2.52
N ILE A 277 8.37 26.85 -3.35
CA ILE A 277 7.85 25.67 -4.05
C ILE A 277 8.77 25.37 -5.24
N VAL A 278 9.21 24.11 -5.32
CA VAL A 278 9.99 23.57 -6.43
C VAL A 278 9.09 22.64 -7.24
N PHE A 279 8.89 22.91 -8.53
CA PHE A 279 7.93 22.16 -9.36
C PHE A 279 8.19 20.66 -9.34
N TRP A 280 9.43 20.23 -9.60
CA TRP A 280 9.78 18.80 -9.68
C TRP A 280 9.69 18.05 -8.34
N GLU A 281 9.74 18.76 -7.21
CA GLU A 281 9.67 18.16 -5.88
C GLU A 281 8.24 18.16 -5.32
N HIS A 282 7.48 19.25 -5.55
CA HIS A 282 6.23 19.50 -4.83
C HIS A 282 4.97 19.37 -5.72
N ILE A 283 5.10 19.57 -7.03
CA ILE A 283 3.96 19.60 -7.96
C ILE A 283 3.97 18.38 -8.88
N TYR A 284 5.12 18.09 -9.49
CA TYR A 284 5.26 16.98 -10.41
C TYR A 284 4.82 15.63 -9.82
N PRO A 285 5.13 15.27 -8.56
CA PRO A 285 4.66 13.99 -8.00
C PRO A 285 3.13 13.86 -7.96
N ILE A 286 2.38 14.96 -7.75
CA ILE A 286 0.92 14.92 -7.76
C ILE A 286 0.43 14.57 -9.18
N PHE A 287 1.04 15.17 -10.19
CA PHE A 287 0.68 14.98 -11.60
C PHE A 287 1.11 13.61 -12.12
N SER A 288 2.34 13.19 -11.85
CA SER A 288 2.84 11.89 -12.29
C SER A 288 2.04 10.76 -11.69
N ARG A 289 1.75 10.82 -10.38
CA ARG A 289 0.94 9.78 -9.71
C ARG A 289 -0.49 9.74 -10.24
N LEU A 290 -1.09 10.88 -10.60
CA LEU A 290 -2.40 10.90 -11.25
C LEU A 290 -2.37 10.20 -12.61
N VAL A 291 -1.33 10.46 -13.41
CA VAL A 291 -1.14 9.83 -14.73
C VAL A 291 -0.77 8.35 -14.61
N ASP A 292 0.12 7.96 -13.70
CA ASP A 292 0.60 6.59 -13.52
C ASP A 292 -0.53 5.63 -13.10
N ASN A 293 -1.56 6.13 -12.40
CA ASN A 293 -2.74 5.34 -12.08
C ASN A 293 -3.54 4.88 -13.33
N GLN A 294 -3.20 5.35 -14.54
CA GLN A 294 -3.73 4.81 -15.81
C GLN A 294 -3.50 3.31 -16.00
N TRP A 295 -2.49 2.75 -15.33
CA TRP A 295 -2.14 1.34 -15.47
C TRP A 295 -3.06 0.41 -14.67
N VAL A 296 -3.78 0.98 -13.71
CA VAL A 296 -4.62 0.25 -12.75
C VAL A 296 -6.09 0.72 -12.75
N ASN A 297 -6.42 1.75 -13.53
CA ASN A 297 -7.78 2.24 -13.74
C ASN A 297 -7.97 2.83 -15.16
N ASP A 298 -8.95 2.32 -15.87
CA ASP A 298 -9.32 2.68 -17.24
C ASP A 298 -9.92 4.09 -17.34
N GLY A 299 -10.68 4.52 -16.35
CA GLY A 299 -11.19 5.89 -16.30
C GLY A 299 -10.06 6.92 -16.20
N ILE A 300 -9.06 6.64 -15.38
CA ILE A 300 -7.83 7.45 -15.29
C ILE A 300 -7.04 7.36 -16.59
N PHE A 301 -6.94 6.19 -17.22
CA PHE A 301 -6.33 6.06 -18.54
C PHE A 301 -6.99 6.94 -19.59
N ILE A 302 -8.32 7.00 -19.63
CA ILE A 302 -9.03 7.89 -20.56
C ILE A 302 -8.80 9.38 -20.26
N LEU A 303 -8.79 9.77 -18.98
CA LEU A 303 -8.62 11.18 -18.60
C LEU A 303 -7.18 11.68 -18.66
N PHE A 304 -6.22 10.89 -18.23
CA PHE A 304 -4.84 11.34 -17.97
C PHE A 304 -3.78 10.48 -18.65
N GLY A 305 -4.15 9.30 -19.15
CA GLY A 305 -3.20 8.36 -19.76
C GLY A 305 -2.62 8.84 -21.09
N ALA A 306 -1.68 8.06 -21.61
CA ALA A 306 -0.93 8.38 -22.82
C ALA A 306 -1.87 8.73 -24.00
N GLY A 307 -1.59 9.87 -24.64
CA GLY A 307 -2.40 10.40 -25.74
C GLY A 307 -3.58 11.28 -25.32
N SER A 308 -3.88 11.39 -24.03
CA SER A 308 -4.88 12.33 -23.53
C SER A 308 -4.41 13.79 -23.63
N PRO A 309 -5.29 14.75 -23.98
CA PRO A 309 -4.99 16.18 -23.86
C PRO A 309 -4.65 16.63 -22.43
N SER A 310 -4.99 15.83 -21.42
CA SER A 310 -4.64 16.05 -20.01
C SER A 310 -3.58 15.07 -19.50
N ASP A 311 -2.76 14.48 -20.37
CA ASP A 311 -1.52 13.81 -19.94
C ASP A 311 -0.55 14.84 -19.33
N LEU A 312 -0.63 14.98 -18.01
CA LEU A 312 0.16 15.93 -17.23
C LEU A 312 1.65 15.58 -17.20
N THR A 313 2.04 14.42 -17.72
CA THR A 313 3.45 13.99 -17.87
C THR A 313 3.95 14.09 -19.31
N SER A 314 3.09 14.45 -20.26
CA SER A 314 3.52 14.68 -21.64
C SER A 314 4.54 15.82 -21.70
N ARG A 315 5.55 15.67 -22.57
CA ARG A 315 6.63 16.66 -22.74
C ARG A 315 6.09 18.07 -23.04
N ASP A 316 5.04 18.17 -23.85
CA ASP A 316 4.43 19.45 -24.22
C ASP A 316 3.77 20.14 -23.02
N LEU A 317 2.94 19.42 -22.23
CA LEU A 317 2.34 20.00 -21.05
C LEU A 317 3.36 20.27 -19.95
N LEU A 318 4.29 19.35 -19.67
CA LEU A 318 5.31 19.55 -18.64
C LEU A 318 6.14 20.81 -18.89
N THR A 319 6.52 21.09 -20.13
CA THR A 319 7.28 22.31 -20.48
C THR A 319 6.49 23.58 -20.14
N LYS A 320 5.16 23.56 -20.25
CA LYS A 320 4.28 24.69 -19.94
C LYS A 320 3.96 24.78 -18.44
N LEU A 321 3.65 23.65 -17.81
CA LEU A 321 3.26 23.56 -16.40
C LEU A 321 4.45 23.84 -15.46
N SER A 322 5.67 23.51 -15.86
CA SER A 322 6.90 23.77 -15.09
C SER A 322 7.45 25.20 -15.26
N ASN A 323 6.86 26.02 -16.13
CA ASN A 323 7.29 27.38 -16.38
C ASN A 323 6.48 28.37 -15.52
N PRO A 324 7.12 29.16 -14.63
CA PRO A 324 6.41 30.05 -13.70
C PRO A 324 5.90 31.36 -14.32
N SER A 325 6.32 31.68 -15.55
CA SER A 325 5.96 32.96 -16.19
C SER A 325 4.45 33.16 -16.38
N GLU A 326 4.05 34.42 -16.54
CA GLU A 326 2.66 34.81 -16.81
C GLU A 326 2.11 34.19 -18.11
N ALA A 327 2.98 33.80 -19.06
CA ALA A 327 2.57 33.20 -20.34
C ALA A 327 1.73 31.93 -20.19
N PHE A 328 1.91 31.16 -19.11
CA PHE A 328 1.19 29.91 -18.85
C PHE A 328 0.30 29.98 -17.61
N LYS A 329 0.12 31.16 -17.02
CA LYS A 329 -0.66 31.31 -15.79
C LYS A 329 -2.10 30.86 -15.93
N ASP A 330 -2.78 31.21 -17.02
CA ASP A 330 -4.16 30.79 -17.27
C ASP A 330 -4.30 29.27 -17.39
N LEU A 331 -3.32 28.60 -17.99
CA LEU A 331 -3.26 27.14 -18.05
C LEU A 331 -3.14 26.54 -16.65
N ARG A 332 -2.20 27.05 -15.82
CA ARG A 332 -2.00 26.58 -14.45
C ARG A 332 -3.22 26.84 -13.58
N ALA A 333 -3.82 28.03 -13.68
CA ALA A 333 -5.03 28.42 -12.97
C ALA A 333 -6.23 27.54 -13.34
N ARG A 334 -6.40 27.22 -14.63
CA ARG A 334 -7.46 26.31 -15.09
C ARG A 334 -7.29 24.90 -14.53
N LEU A 335 -6.07 24.36 -14.51
CA LEU A 335 -5.81 23.05 -13.94
C LEU A 335 -6.00 23.05 -12.41
N PHE A 336 -5.53 24.09 -11.72
CA PHE A 336 -5.73 24.24 -10.28
C PHE A 336 -7.20 24.31 -9.91
N ALA A 337 -8.03 25.04 -10.66
CA ALA A 337 -9.47 25.14 -10.43
C ALA A 337 -10.21 23.78 -10.57
N TRP A 338 -9.58 22.78 -11.17
CA TRP A 338 -10.12 21.42 -11.24
C TRP A 338 -9.86 20.60 -9.97
N PHE A 339 -8.91 21.00 -9.12
CA PHE A 339 -8.66 20.32 -7.84
C PHE A 339 -9.72 20.68 -6.80
N ARG A 340 -10.19 19.66 -6.09
CA ARG A 340 -11.13 19.79 -4.98
C ARG A 340 -10.47 20.55 -3.83
N LYS A 341 -11.19 21.52 -3.29
CA LYS A 341 -10.73 22.31 -2.15
C LYS A 341 -10.93 21.50 -0.85
N PRO A 342 -9.89 21.22 -0.04
CA PRO A 342 -9.97 20.29 1.10
C PRO A 342 -10.84 20.74 2.28
N ASP A 343 -11.15 22.03 2.39
CA ASP A 343 -11.99 22.65 3.42
C ASP A 343 -13.36 23.12 2.87
N ALA A 344 -13.82 22.52 1.76
CA ALA A 344 -15.14 22.81 1.23
C ALA A 344 -16.25 22.40 2.22
N PRO A 345 -17.35 23.16 2.34
CA PRO A 345 -18.49 22.76 3.16
C PRO A 345 -19.09 21.43 2.65
N LEU A 346 -19.50 20.55 3.57
CA LEU A 346 -20.13 19.25 3.23
C LEU A 346 -21.34 19.39 2.28
N SER A 347 -22.02 20.53 2.30
CA SER A 347 -23.18 20.84 1.46
C SER A 347 -22.84 21.25 0.02
N ALA A 348 -21.56 21.37 -0.34
CA ALA A 348 -21.10 21.83 -1.64
C ALA A 348 -20.23 20.76 -2.34
N PRO A 349 -20.80 19.59 -2.71
CA PRO A 349 -20.03 18.51 -3.33
C PRO A 349 -19.44 18.94 -4.68
N GLN A 350 -18.23 18.47 -4.96
CA GLN A 350 -17.50 18.71 -6.22
C GLN A 350 -17.18 17.36 -6.90
N PRO A 351 -18.18 16.61 -7.39
CA PRO A 351 -18.00 15.21 -7.83
C PRO A 351 -17.13 15.08 -9.11
N ASP A 352 -16.98 16.15 -9.86
CA ASP A 352 -16.14 16.23 -11.06
C ASP A 352 -14.72 16.77 -10.79
N ALA A 353 -14.42 17.17 -9.56
CA ALA A 353 -13.11 17.69 -9.16
C ALA A 353 -12.08 16.58 -8.87
N LEU A 354 -10.80 16.96 -8.91
CA LEU A 354 -9.67 16.08 -8.68
C LEU A 354 -9.27 15.98 -7.20
N PRO A 355 -8.72 14.83 -6.78
CA PRO A 355 -8.53 13.63 -7.58
C PRO A 355 -9.84 12.80 -7.70
N PRO A 356 -10.03 11.98 -8.75
CA PRO A 356 -11.28 11.28 -9.03
C PRO A 356 -11.38 9.98 -8.22
N PHE A 357 -11.23 10.08 -6.89
CA PHE A 357 -11.31 8.97 -5.96
C PHE A 357 -12.42 9.20 -4.94
N TYR A 358 -13.01 8.11 -4.45
CA TYR A 358 -13.95 8.17 -3.34
C TYR A 358 -13.27 8.74 -2.09
N GLY A 359 -14.07 9.36 -1.22
CA GLY A 359 -13.66 9.95 0.06
C GLY A 359 -14.11 9.10 1.24
N ASP A 360 -13.73 9.54 2.44
CA ASP A 360 -13.94 8.82 3.70
C ASP A 360 -15.42 8.67 4.10
N GLY A 361 -16.30 9.49 3.53
CA GLY A 361 -17.75 9.42 3.72
C GLY A 361 -18.49 8.72 2.58
N TYR A 362 -17.78 7.95 1.73
CA TYR A 362 -18.42 7.15 0.70
C TYR A 362 -19.54 6.27 1.28
N ALA A 363 -20.58 6.03 0.48
CA ALA A 363 -21.82 5.36 0.87
C ALA A 363 -22.69 6.14 1.85
N GLU A 364 -22.25 6.37 3.09
CA GLU A 364 -23.09 6.97 4.13
C GLU A 364 -23.43 8.44 3.86
N PHE A 365 -22.54 9.16 3.15
CA PHE A 365 -22.67 10.59 2.85
C PHE A 365 -22.68 10.87 1.34
N ARG A 366 -23.28 9.99 0.53
CA ARG A 366 -23.39 10.19 -0.93
C ARG A 366 -23.95 11.58 -1.26
N GLY A 367 -23.26 12.30 -2.16
CA GLY A 367 -23.63 13.67 -2.56
C GLY A 367 -23.21 14.74 -1.55
N LYS A 368 -22.31 14.42 -0.61
CA LYS A 368 -21.59 15.37 0.25
C LYS A 368 -20.12 15.37 -0.13
N ASP A 369 -19.44 16.49 0.13
CA ASP A 369 -18.03 16.65 -0.26
C ASP A 369 -17.10 15.59 0.37
N VAL A 370 -17.38 15.16 1.61
CA VAL A 370 -16.63 14.09 2.30
C VAL A 370 -16.68 12.73 1.61
N ALA A 371 -17.61 12.51 0.67
CA ALA A 371 -17.70 11.29 -0.11
C ALA A 371 -16.70 11.22 -1.27
N ASP A 372 -15.90 12.27 -1.50
CA ASP A 372 -14.85 12.35 -2.52
C ASP A 372 -13.50 12.75 -1.88
N LEU A 373 -12.39 12.16 -2.34
CA LEU A 373 -11.06 12.37 -1.78
C LEU A 373 -10.54 13.77 -2.08
N THR A 374 -9.82 14.42 -1.17
CA THR A 374 -9.09 15.66 -1.46
C THR A 374 -7.58 15.42 -1.45
N VAL A 375 -6.81 16.20 -2.20
CA VAL A 375 -5.38 16.36 -1.88
C VAL A 375 -5.25 16.98 -0.49
N THR A 376 -4.12 16.79 0.18
CA THR A 376 -3.94 17.37 1.53
C THR A 376 -3.96 18.89 1.49
N ALA A 377 -4.23 19.55 2.63
CA ALA A 377 -4.23 21.00 2.72
C ALA A 377 -2.86 21.59 2.31
N THR A 378 -1.77 20.91 2.67
CA THR A 378 -0.40 21.26 2.28
C THR A 378 -0.19 21.12 0.76
N GLN A 379 -0.61 20.00 0.15
CA GLN A 379 -0.53 19.82 -1.31
C GLN A 379 -1.38 20.86 -2.05
N TYR A 380 -2.58 21.17 -1.55
CA TYR A 380 -3.46 22.19 -2.13
C TYR A 380 -2.82 23.59 -2.05
N GLN A 381 -2.14 23.92 -0.95
CA GLN A 381 -1.38 25.17 -0.84
C GLN A 381 -0.26 25.24 -1.87
N TRP A 382 0.48 24.15 -2.09
CA TRP A 382 1.53 24.09 -3.11
C TRP A 382 0.94 24.31 -4.51
N LEU A 383 -0.15 23.62 -4.85
CA LEU A 383 -0.86 23.80 -6.11
C LEU A 383 -1.38 25.24 -6.29
N SER A 384 -1.86 25.87 -5.22
CA SER A 384 -2.28 27.27 -5.25
C SER A 384 -1.11 28.22 -5.58
N ARG A 385 0.03 28.09 -4.89
CA ARG A 385 1.24 28.89 -5.17
C ARG A 385 1.78 28.63 -6.59
N TRP A 386 1.81 27.37 -7.01
CA TRP A 386 2.16 26.98 -8.39
C TRP A 386 1.26 27.64 -9.43
N SER A 387 -0.06 27.62 -9.21
CA SER A 387 -1.02 28.25 -10.10
C SER A 387 -0.77 29.76 -10.26
N ALA A 388 -0.37 30.42 -9.18
CA ALA A 388 -0.03 31.84 -9.15
C ALA A 388 1.34 32.18 -9.76
N GLY A 389 2.19 31.19 -10.06
CA GLY A 389 3.56 31.40 -10.52
C GLY A 389 4.59 31.59 -9.39
N ASP A 390 4.20 31.38 -8.13
CA ASP A 390 5.10 31.45 -6.96
C ASP A 390 5.80 30.11 -6.73
N PHE A 391 6.66 29.76 -7.69
CA PHE A 391 7.49 28.56 -7.64
C PHE A 391 8.72 28.72 -8.54
N VAL A 392 9.73 27.88 -8.31
CA VAL A 392 10.85 27.68 -9.23
C VAL A 392 10.74 26.31 -9.88
N THR A 393 11.25 26.18 -11.10
CA THR A 393 11.19 24.92 -11.84
C THR A 393 11.99 23.83 -11.12
N GLY A 394 13.23 24.11 -10.72
CA GLY A 394 14.17 23.10 -10.22
C GLY A 394 14.57 22.12 -11.32
N GLU A 395 15.04 20.93 -10.93
CA GLU A 395 15.42 19.84 -11.86
C GLU A 395 14.66 18.56 -11.52
N PRO A 396 14.38 17.68 -12.51
CA PRO A 396 13.83 16.36 -12.24
C PRO A 396 14.73 15.57 -11.29
N THR A 397 14.18 15.05 -10.21
CA THR A 397 14.93 14.23 -9.26
C THR A 397 15.17 12.85 -9.86
N THR A 398 16.45 12.46 -9.99
CA THR A 398 16.81 11.07 -10.23
C THR A 398 16.93 10.37 -8.88
N PRO A 399 16.12 9.35 -8.58
CA PRO A 399 16.25 8.63 -7.33
C PRO A 399 17.64 8.00 -7.18
N PRO A 400 18.23 8.01 -5.97
CA PRO A 400 19.49 7.30 -5.72
C PRO A 400 19.30 5.80 -5.96
N ALA A 401 20.35 5.12 -6.42
CA ALA A 401 20.30 3.68 -6.69
C ALA A 401 20.30 2.87 -5.38
N SER A 402 20.98 3.37 -4.36
CA SER A 402 21.01 2.80 -3.01
C SER A 402 20.91 3.89 -1.95
N ILE A 403 20.49 3.49 -0.74
CA ILE A 403 20.56 4.36 0.45
C ILE A 403 22.00 4.82 0.75
N ASP A 404 23.00 4.07 0.28
CA ASP A 404 24.40 4.45 0.45
C ASP A 404 24.81 5.65 -0.40
N ASP A 405 24.09 5.93 -1.49
CA ASP A 405 24.31 7.11 -2.34
C ASP A 405 23.71 8.39 -1.72
N VAL A 406 22.89 8.24 -0.67
CA VAL A 406 22.30 9.35 0.08
C VAL A 406 23.31 9.84 1.12
N PRO A 407 23.54 11.17 1.24
CA PRO A 407 24.41 11.72 2.27
C PRO A 407 24.01 11.22 3.67
N LEU A 408 24.98 10.82 4.49
CA LEU A 408 24.75 10.19 5.80
C LEU A 408 23.72 10.95 6.66
N ALA A 409 23.83 12.29 6.70
CA ALA A 409 22.92 13.16 7.44
C ALA A 409 21.44 13.07 7.01
N GLN A 410 21.17 12.65 5.77
CA GLN A 410 19.83 12.56 5.17
C GLN A 410 19.28 11.12 5.16
N ARG A 411 20.10 10.10 5.42
CA ARG A 411 19.67 8.70 5.37
C ARG A 411 18.50 8.39 6.30
N PRO A 412 18.48 8.82 7.58
CA PRO A 412 17.36 8.51 8.48
C PRO A 412 16.01 9.04 7.99
N SER A 413 15.94 10.30 7.57
CA SER A 413 14.69 10.89 7.06
C SER A 413 14.26 10.28 5.72
N THR A 414 15.21 9.87 4.89
CA THR A 414 14.94 9.14 3.64
C THR A 414 14.30 7.79 3.93
N ILE A 415 14.87 7.04 4.88
CA ILE A 415 14.36 5.74 5.34
C ILE A 415 13.01 5.88 6.04
N ASP A 416 12.77 6.95 6.81
CA ASP A 416 11.47 7.18 7.47
C ASP A 416 10.35 7.50 6.47
N ARG A 417 10.69 8.20 5.37
CA ARG A 417 9.71 8.59 4.34
C ARG A 417 9.32 7.42 3.43
N ALA A 418 10.28 6.60 3.01
CA ALA A 418 10.06 5.61 1.95
C ALA A 418 8.89 4.64 2.22
N PRO A 419 8.75 4.03 3.42
CA PRO A 419 7.63 3.13 3.71
C PRO A 419 6.27 3.81 3.67
N LEU A 420 6.18 5.10 4.05
CA LEU A 420 4.93 5.85 4.07
C LEU A 420 4.51 6.31 2.66
N GLU A 421 5.48 6.59 1.80
CA GLU A 421 5.18 6.92 0.39
C GLU A 421 4.61 5.69 -0.35
N GLU A 422 5.04 4.49 0.05
CA GLU A 422 4.51 3.20 -0.39
C GLU A 422 3.16 2.81 0.24
N CYS A 423 2.49 3.68 1.01
CA CYS A 423 1.16 3.43 1.56
C CYS A 423 0.13 4.44 1.06
N LEU A 424 -1.15 4.04 1.06
CA LEU A 424 -2.26 4.92 0.70
C LEU A 424 -2.50 5.97 1.79
N GLY A 425 -2.72 7.23 1.37
CA GLY A 425 -3.13 8.33 2.26
C GLY A 425 -4.63 8.58 2.29
N GLY A 426 -5.40 7.88 1.47
CA GLY A 426 -6.85 8.02 1.45
C GLY A 426 -7.48 7.40 0.19
N PRO A 427 -8.81 7.25 0.17
CA PRO A 427 -9.71 7.47 1.31
C PRO A 427 -9.48 6.47 2.46
N PHE A 428 -9.95 6.81 3.65
CA PHE A 428 -9.93 5.94 4.82
C PHE A 428 -11.32 5.35 5.07
N HIS A 429 -11.66 4.31 4.30
CA HIS A 429 -12.90 3.53 4.43
C HIS A 429 -12.68 1.99 4.39
N PRO A 430 -11.81 1.38 5.21
CA PRO A 430 -10.90 1.99 6.20
C PRO A 430 -9.54 2.41 5.61
N GLY A 431 -9.20 2.02 4.39
CA GLY A 431 -7.85 2.07 3.83
C GLY A 431 -7.37 0.65 3.50
N ILE A 432 -6.06 0.48 3.26
CA ILE A 432 -5.45 -0.85 3.01
C ILE A 432 -4.41 -1.19 4.07
N GLU A 433 -3.35 -0.37 4.17
CA GLU A 433 -2.25 -0.68 5.10
C GLU A 433 -2.52 -0.15 6.52
N MET A 434 -3.00 1.09 6.59
CA MET A 434 -3.32 1.85 7.80
C MET A 434 -4.51 2.77 7.52
N THR A 435 -4.99 3.49 8.53
CA THR A 435 -6.22 4.30 8.43
C THR A 435 -6.04 5.73 8.93
N TRP A 436 -7.14 6.48 8.97
CA TRP A 436 -7.29 7.87 9.40
C TRP A 436 -6.61 8.22 10.73
N THR A 437 -6.34 7.25 11.60
CA THR A 437 -5.60 7.48 12.84
C THR A 437 -4.25 8.14 12.59
N MET A 438 -3.62 7.87 11.44
CA MET A 438 -2.33 8.46 11.06
C MET A 438 -2.38 9.97 10.84
N ARG A 439 -3.55 10.57 10.59
CA ARG A 439 -3.74 12.03 10.50
C ARG A 439 -4.24 12.69 11.79
N VAL A 440 -4.16 11.97 12.91
CA VAL A 440 -4.57 12.49 14.23
C VAL A 440 -3.33 12.84 15.07
N PRO A 441 -3.20 14.09 15.58
CA PRO A 441 -2.04 14.52 16.36
C PRO A 441 -1.70 13.63 17.58
N GLN A 442 -2.72 13.06 18.22
CA GLN A 442 -2.60 12.24 19.43
C GLN A 442 -1.69 11.02 19.21
N MET A 443 -1.65 10.46 17.99
CA MET A 443 -0.81 9.32 17.64
C MET A 443 0.70 9.62 17.64
N TRP A 444 1.08 10.90 17.54
CA TRP A 444 2.45 11.30 17.25
C TRP A 444 3.10 12.01 18.42
N GLN A 445 4.40 11.76 18.60
CA GLN A 445 5.22 12.56 19.50
C GLN A 445 5.27 13.99 18.97
N PRO A 446 4.94 15.01 19.78
CA PRO A 446 5.09 16.39 19.35
C PRO A 446 6.52 16.66 18.91
N GLY A 447 6.69 17.25 17.72
CA GLY A 447 8.00 17.73 17.27
C GLY A 447 8.42 19.00 18.00
N SER A 448 9.70 19.35 17.88
CA SER A 448 10.18 20.66 18.37
C SER A 448 9.62 21.77 17.47
N PRO A 449 9.03 22.85 18.02
CA PRO A 449 8.50 23.93 17.20
C PRO A 449 9.56 24.45 16.22
N ALA A 450 9.22 24.54 14.93
CA ALA A 450 10.16 24.95 13.88
C ALA A 450 10.75 26.38 14.07
N THR A 451 10.26 27.15 15.04
CA THR A 451 10.64 28.54 15.31
C THR A 451 11.42 28.76 16.61
N SER A 452 11.72 27.75 17.43
CA SER A 452 12.44 27.96 18.69
C SER A 452 13.95 27.74 18.58
N ALA A 453 14.63 28.65 17.90
CA ALA A 453 16.03 28.96 18.18
C ALA A 453 16.11 30.07 19.24
N THR A 454 15.48 29.90 20.42
CA THR A 454 15.75 30.75 21.59
C THR A 454 15.23 30.13 22.90
N SER A 455 16.13 30.06 23.87
CA SER A 455 15.96 29.92 25.32
C SER A 455 15.13 28.75 25.86
N ALA A 456 15.85 27.74 26.34
CA ALA A 456 15.37 26.83 27.37
C ALA A 456 15.17 27.58 28.69
N THR A 457 13.94 27.60 29.20
CA THR A 457 13.61 27.65 30.63
C THR A 457 12.10 27.48 30.82
N SER A 458 11.68 26.30 31.26
CA SER A 458 10.85 26.08 32.47
C SER A 458 10.18 24.72 32.35
N ALA A 459 10.58 23.80 33.23
CA ALA A 459 9.95 22.50 33.39
C ALA A 459 8.59 22.65 34.08
N THR A 460 7.53 22.14 33.45
CA THR A 460 6.42 21.37 34.07
C THR A 460 5.41 20.95 32.99
N SER A 461 5.57 19.74 32.46
CA SER A 461 4.56 18.82 31.90
C SER A 461 5.28 17.82 30.99
N ALA A 462 5.18 16.53 31.30
CA ALA A 462 5.98 15.45 30.73
C ALA A 462 5.58 15.06 29.30
N THR A 463 5.92 15.90 28.33
CA THR A 463 6.20 15.49 26.94
C THR A 463 7.28 16.41 26.39
N SER A 464 8.55 16.09 26.64
CA SER A 464 9.65 16.77 25.93
C SER A 464 9.47 16.52 24.44
N ALA A 465 9.46 17.57 23.63
CA ALA A 465 9.39 17.45 22.18
C ALA A 465 10.45 16.48 21.66
N SER A 466 10.06 15.57 20.76
CA SER A 466 11.02 14.66 20.13
C SER A 466 11.88 15.46 19.16
N PRO A 467 13.22 15.31 19.18
CA PRO A 467 14.07 15.90 18.14
C PRO A 467 13.98 15.12 16.83
N PHE A 468 13.34 13.95 16.82
CA PHE A 468 13.07 13.18 15.62
C PHE A 468 11.61 13.39 15.20
N PRO A 469 11.35 14.03 14.04
CA PRO A 469 9.98 14.13 13.53
C PRO A 469 9.44 12.74 13.15
N TYR A 470 8.13 12.63 12.93
CA TYR A 470 7.49 11.42 12.41
C TYR A 470 7.64 10.17 13.31
N ARG A 471 7.67 10.36 14.64
CA ARG A 471 7.66 9.24 15.60
C ARG A 471 6.30 9.09 16.27
N LEU A 472 5.80 7.86 16.29
CA LEU A 472 4.59 7.50 17.02
C LEU A 472 4.80 7.60 18.55
N ARG A 473 3.73 7.88 19.30
CA ARG A 473 3.74 7.76 20.77
C ARG A 473 3.70 6.31 21.17
N ILE A 474 4.87 5.67 21.30
CA ILE A 474 4.95 4.26 21.65
C ILE A 474 4.76 4.08 23.16
N LEU A 475 3.86 3.18 23.56
CA LEU A 475 3.65 2.80 24.96
C LEU A 475 4.95 2.20 25.54
N PRO A 476 5.22 2.38 26.85
CA PRO A 476 6.25 1.61 27.56
C PRO A 476 6.18 0.10 27.28
N GLU A 477 7.33 -0.58 27.25
CA GLU A 477 7.44 -2.00 26.84
C GLU A 477 6.55 -2.94 27.67
N ASP A 478 6.33 -2.61 28.94
CA ASP A 478 5.54 -3.36 29.90
C ASP A 478 4.07 -2.89 30.01
N GLN A 479 3.66 -1.89 29.22
CA GLN A 479 2.31 -1.36 29.25
C GLN A 479 1.45 -1.94 28.10
N PRO A 480 0.42 -2.76 28.40
CA PRO A 480 -0.45 -3.31 27.37
C PRO A 480 -1.36 -2.24 26.76
N PRO A 481 -1.70 -2.34 25.46
CA PRO A 481 -2.75 -1.53 24.86
C PRO A 481 -4.10 -1.73 25.55
N ARG A 482 -4.90 -0.66 25.63
CA ARG A 482 -6.31 -0.75 26.02
C ARG A 482 -7.17 -1.07 24.81
N ASP A 483 -7.98 -2.13 24.92
CA ASP A 483 -8.85 -2.61 23.84
C ASP A 483 -10.34 -2.38 24.05
N ASP A 484 -10.75 -1.99 25.26
CA ASP A 484 -12.16 -1.80 25.61
C ASP A 484 -12.39 -0.39 26.15
N TYR A 485 -13.24 0.35 25.46
CA TYR A 485 -13.69 1.69 25.79
C TYR A 485 -15.19 1.73 26.13
N GLY A 486 -15.81 0.56 26.35
CA GLY A 486 -17.24 0.40 26.62
C GLY A 486 -18.03 -0.01 25.37
N ALA A 487 -19.33 -0.26 25.52
CA ALA A 487 -20.17 -0.85 24.48
C ALA A 487 -20.24 -0.07 23.16
N ALA A 488 -19.94 1.24 23.19
CA ALA A 488 -19.89 2.10 22.02
C ALA A 488 -18.61 2.95 22.03
N LEU A 489 -18.06 3.19 20.84
CA LEU A 489 -16.93 4.08 20.61
C LEU A 489 -17.43 5.30 19.82
N THR A 490 -17.14 6.48 20.35
CA THR A 490 -17.55 7.77 19.78
C THR A 490 -16.31 8.58 19.37
N GLN A 491 -16.49 9.56 18.48
CA GLN A 491 -15.45 10.52 18.13
C GLN A 491 -14.81 11.18 19.36
N ALA A 492 -15.63 11.67 20.30
CA ALA A 492 -15.15 12.35 21.49
C ALA A 492 -14.21 11.46 22.33
N MET A 493 -14.52 10.16 22.43
CA MET A 493 -13.68 9.20 23.14
C MET A 493 -12.39 8.91 22.39
N VAL A 494 -12.44 8.81 21.05
CA VAL A 494 -11.24 8.52 20.26
C VAL A 494 -10.24 9.67 20.26
N LEU A 495 -10.75 10.90 20.22
CA LEU A 495 -9.93 12.12 20.21
C LEU A 495 -9.57 12.63 21.61
N ALA A 496 -10.08 11.99 22.68
CA ALA A 496 -9.74 12.32 24.05
C ALA A 496 -8.24 12.11 24.35
N ALA A 497 -7.73 12.84 25.35
CA ALA A 497 -6.31 12.77 25.74
C ALA A 497 -5.87 11.38 26.24
N ASP A 498 -6.79 10.61 26.82
CA ASP A 498 -6.64 9.22 27.28
C ASP A 498 -7.35 8.21 26.35
N GLY A 499 -7.73 8.66 25.16
CA GLY A 499 -8.38 7.84 24.14
C GLY A 499 -7.46 6.77 23.53
N PRO A 500 -8.00 5.91 22.66
CA PRO A 500 -7.24 4.86 21.95
C PRO A 500 -6.10 5.31 21.06
N LEU A 501 -5.98 6.61 20.79
CA LEU A 501 -4.90 7.19 19.99
C LEU A 501 -3.81 7.84 20.85
N SER A 502 -3.92 7.79 22.18
CA SER A 502 -2.96 8.40 23.11
C SER A 502 -1.65 7.62 23.24
N GLY A 503 -1.60 6.38 22.75
CA GLY A 503 -0.41 5.55 22.70
C GLY A 503 -0.55 4.36 21.74
N SER A 504 0.55 4.01 21.10
CA SER A 504 0.69 2.89 20.15
C SER A 504 1.47 1.75 20.79
N GLY A 505 0.95 0.54 20.65
CA GLY A 505 1.61 -0.70 21.07
C GLY A 505 1.25 -1.85 20.13
N PRO A 506 1.54 -3.10 20.51
CA PRO A 506 1.26 -4.28 19.67
C PRO A 506 -0.21 -4.33 19.24
N GLY A 507 -0.49 -4.35 17.94
CA GLY A 507 -1.83 -4.47 17.35
C GLY A 507 -2.70 -3.21 17.38
N THR A 508 -2.13 -2.03 17.63
CA THR A 508 -2.91 -0.78 17.75
C THR A 508 -3.08 -0.01 16.44
N LEU A 509 -2.21 -0.23 15.45
CA LEU A 509 -2.27 0.43 14.14
C LEU A 509 -3.28 -0.25 13.21
N THR A 510 -3.35 -1.58 13.22
CA THR A 510 -4.15 -2.38 12.27
C THR A 510 -5.50 -2.80 12.81
N ARG A 511 -5.78 -2.67 14.12
CA ARG A 511 -7.08 -3.06 14.72
C ARG A 511 -8.30 -2.39 14.10
N TRP A 512 -8.10 -1.26 13.43
CA TRP A 512 -9.13 -0.47 12.75
C TRP A 512 -9.50 -0.99 11.35
N GLN A 513 -8.63 -1.80 10.73
CA GLN A 513 -8.84 -2.33 9.39
C GLN A 513 -9.92 -3.42 9.38
N GLY A 514 -10.39 -3.81 8.21
CA GLY A 514 -11.32 -4.92 8.07
C GLY A 514 -10.72 -6.25 8.48
N VAL A 515 -11.60 -7.13 8.94
CA VAL A 515 -11.29 -8.51 9.31
C VAL A 515 -12.23 -9.46 8.56
N PRO A 516 -11.71 -10.37 7.73
CA PRO A 516 -10.30 -10.45 7.30
C PRO A 516 -9.95 -9.36 6.26
N TRP A 517 -8.66 -9.01 6.08
CA TRP A 517 -8.26 -7.96 5.12
C TRP A 517 -8.67 -8.24 3.65
N GLN A 518 -8.82 -9.49 3.24
CA GLN A 518 -9.23 -9.89 1.89
C GLN A 518 -10.63 -9.38 1.54
N THR A 519 -11.51 -9.22 2.52
CA THR A 519 -12.88 -8.74 2.27
C THR A 519 -12.93 -7.25 1.98
N ASP A 520 -11.99 -6.48 2.54
CA ASP A 520 -11.75 -5.10 2.14
C ASP A 520 -11.30 -5.09 0.68
N GLU A 521 -10.23 -5.80 0.32
CA GLU A 521 -9.69 -5.81 -1.06
C GLU A 521 -10.70 -6.23 -2.13
N ALA A 522 -11.47 -7.29 -1.90
CA ALA A 522 -12.53 -7.73 -2.81
C ALA A 522 -13.66 -6.68 -2.97
N SER A 523 -13.73 -5.72 -2.06
CA SER A 523 -14.68 -4.63 -2.05
C SER A 523 -14.07 -3.30 -2.52
N CYS A 524 -12.78 -3.23 -2.85
CA CYS A 524 -12.04 -2.02 -3.28
C CYS A 524 -12.14 -1.75 -4.79
N LEU A 525 -13.29 -1.29 -5.29
CA LEU A 525 -13.54 -1.11 -6.73
C LEU A 525 -13.58 0.37 -7.15
N ALA A 526 -14.05 0.61 -8.37
CA ALA A 526 -14.31 1.94 -8.92
C ALA A 526 -15.67 2.01 -9.60
N GLY A 527 -16.24 3.20 -9.76
CA GLY A 527 -17.45 3.45 -10.54
C GLY A 527 -18.66 2.60 -10.14
N TYR A 528 -18.95 2.48 -8.84
CA TYR A 528 -20.10 1.67 -8.36
C TYR A 528 -21.44 2.13 -8.94
N ASP A 529 -21.53 3.39 -9.36
CA ASP A 529 -22.66 3.87 -10.14
C ASP A 529 -22.47 3.52 -11.62
N LEU A 530 -23.10 2.43 -12.04
CA LEU A 530 -23.03 1.94 -13.42
C LEU A 530 -23.64 2.87 -14.47
N SER A 531 -24.29 3.96 -14.05
CA SER A 531 -24.82 4.96 -14.98
C SER A 531 -23.77 5.99 -15.41
N THR A 532 -22.60 6.03 -14.75
CA THR A 532 -21.51 6.94 -15.13
C THR A 532 -20.79 6.45 -16.38
N TYR A 533 -20.26 7.39 -17.18
CA TYR A 533 -19.56 7.09 -18.43
C TYR A 533 -18.22 6.38 -18.21
N LEU A 534 -17.47 6.78 -17.18
CA LEU A 534 -16.17 6.19 -16.81
C LEU A 534 -16.29 5.37 -15.53
N SER A 535 -15.38 4.41 -15.37
CA SER A 535 -15.15 3.62 -14.14
C SER A 535 -14.52 4.47 -13.02
N LEU A 536 -15.15 5.59 -12.69
CA LEU A 536 -14.73 6.57 -11.68
C LEU A 536 -15.95 7.01 -10.83
N PRO A 537 -15.73 7.45 -9.58
CA PRO A 537 -14.46 7.50 -8.86
C PRO A 537 -13.86 6.12 -8.53
N SER A 538 -12.57 6.05 -8.23
CA SER A 538 -11.88 4.83 -7.75
C SER A 538 -11.67 4.85 -6.23
N PHE A 539 -11.56 3.70 -5.57
CA PHE A 539 -11.04 3.62 -4.20
C PHE A 539 -9.51 3.65 -4.16
N TRP A 540 -8.86 2.51 -4.42
CA TRP A 540 -7.43 2.34 -4.17
C TRP A 540 -6.72 1.53 -5.27
N ALA A 541 -6.92 1.92 -6.54
CA ALA A 541 -6.38 1.22 -7.70
C ALA A 541 -4.85 0.95 -7.62
N ALA A 542 -4.09 1.85 -6.99
CA ALA A 542 -2.64 1.72 -6.78
C ALA A 542 -2.24 0.56 -5.84
N ARG A 543 -3.16 -0.04 -5.08
CA ARG A 543 -2.91 -1.24 -4.26
C ARG A 543 -3.72 -2.43 -4.69
N VAL A 544 -4.98 -2.18 -5.06
CA VAL A 544 -5.94 -3.18 -5.53
C VAL A 544 -6.41 -2.72 -6.92
N PRO A 545 -5.74 -3.15 -8.00
CA PRO A 545 -6.06 -2.69 -9.35
C PRO A 545 -7.53 -2.88 -9.69
N ASN A 546 -8.13 -1.92 -10.41
CA ASN A 546 -9.51 -2.05 -10.86
C ASN A 546 -9.54 -2.67 -12.26
N THR A 547 -8.76 -2.09 -13.18
CA THR A 547 -8.61 -2.58 -14.54
C THR A 547 -7.14 -2.55 -14.95
N VAL A 548 -6.69 -3.54 -15.71
CA VAL A 548 -5.26 -3.79 -15.97
C VAL A 548 -4.97 -4.03 -17.44
N LEU A 549 -3.73 -3.76 -17.85
CA LEU A 549 -3.17 -4.28 -19.10
C LEU A 549 -2.66 -5.71 -18.85
N SER A 550 -3.25 -6.72 -19.48
CA SER A 550 -2.86 -8.12 -19.28
C SER A 550 -1.63 -8.52 -20.10
N GLU A 551 -0.95 -9.60 -19.72
CA GLU A 551 0.19 -10.15 -20.48
C GLU A 551 -0.20 -10.47 -21.92
N HIS A 552 -1.41 -10.99 -22.14
CA HIS A 552 -1.94 -11.25 -23.47
C HIS A 552 -2.04 -9.97 -24.32
N ALA A 553 -2.66 -8.92 -23.79
CA ALA A 553 -2.80 -7.64 -24.49
C ALA A 553 -1.43 -6.99 -24.75
N TYR A 554 -0.53 -7.03 -23.76
CA TYR A 554 0.83 -6.55 -23.89
C TYR A 554 1.62 -7.31 -24.96
N ALA A 555 1.54 -8.64 -25.00
CA ALA A 555 2.19 -9.46 -26.03
C ALA A 555 1.70 -9.12 -27.45
N ARG A 556 0.41 -8.79 -27.61
CA ARG A 556 -0.12 -8.34 -28.92
C ARG A 556 0.30 -6.92 -29.27
N LEU A 557 0.43 -6.03 -28.28
CA LEU A 557 1.01 -4.69 -28.49
C LEU A 557 2.45 -4.77 -29.00
N LEU A 558 3.24 -5.76 -28.57
CA LEU A 558 4.61 -5.98 -29.02
C LEU A 558 4.73 -6.59 -30.43
N ASP A 559 3.68 -7.22 -30.98
CA ASP A 559 3.74 -7.90 -32.28
C ASP A 559 3.73 -6.91 -33.45
N GLN A 560 4.91 -6.50 -33.91
CA GLN A 560 5.10 -5.58 -35.05
C GLN A 560 4.59 -6.14 -36.39
N ASN A 561 4.22 -7.42 -36.47
CA ASN A 561 3.57 -7.98 -37.66
C ASN A 561 2.08 -7.62 -37.74
N GLN A 562 1.50 -7.03 -36.70
CA GLN A 562 0.11 -6.60 -36.70
C GLN A 562 -0.02 -5.13 -37.11
N PRO A 563 -1.15 -4.74 -37.74
CA PRO A 563 -1.42 -3.33 -38.02
C PRO A 563 -1.34 -2.49 -36.75
N THR A 564 -0.74 -1.30 -36.84
CA THR A 564 -0.60 -0.37 -35.70
C THR A 564 -1.90 -0.17 -34.94
N PHE A 565 -3.02 0.06 -35.64
CA PHE A 565 -4.30 0.26 -34.98
C PHE A 565 -4.77 -0.99 -34.20
N GLN A 566 -4.49 -2.20 -34.70
CA GLN A 566 -4.81 -3.43 -33.97
C GLN A 566 -3.97 -3.58 -32.71
N ARG A 567 -2.68 -3.24 -32.76
CA ARG A 567 -1.79 -3.22 -31.58
C ARG A 567 -2.29 -2.22 -30.53
N VAL A 568 -2.68 -1.02 -30.96
CA VAL A 568 -3.22 0.02 -30.06
C VAL A 568 -4.57 -0.38 -29.46
N LYS A 569 -5.43 -1.12 -30.17
CA LYS A 569 -6.66 -1.68 -29.54
C LYS A 569 -6.35 -2.56 -28.34
N HIS A 570 -5.29 -3.37 -28.40
CA HIS A 570 -4.87 -4.21 -27.26
C HIS A 570 -4.39 -3.36 -26.07
N LEU A 571 -3.70 -2.25 -26.32
CA LEU A 571 -3.37 -1.29 -25.25
C LEU A 571 -4.63 -0.68 -24.62
N SER A 572 -5.64 -0.33 -25.42
CA SER A 572 -6.89 0.24 -24.94
C SER A 572 -7.81 -0.79 -24.27
N TYR A 573 -7.64 -2.08 -24.55
CA TYR A 573 -8.42 -3.14 -23.93
C TYR A 573 -7.92 -3.45 -22.52
N ARG A 574 -8.54 -2.79 -21.53
CA ARG A 574 -8.25 -3.00 -20.11
C ARG A 574 -9.21 -4.03 -19.53
N GLN A 575 -8.67 -5.01 -18.81
CA GLN A 575 -9.45 -6.10 -18.23
C GLN A 575 -9.72 -5.85 -16.76
N PHE A 576 -10.90 -6.22 -16.27
CA PHE A 576 -11.22 -6.17 -14.84
C PHE A 576 -10.26 -7.07 -14.05
N TRP A 577 -9.61 -6.53 -13.02
CA TRP A 577 -8.58 -7.27 -12.30
C TRP A 577 -9.14 -8.50 -11.56
N LEU A 578 -10.30 -8.36 -10.90
CA LEU A 578 -10.94 -9.45 -10.13
C LEU A 578 -11.77 -10.42 -10.98
N ARG A 579 -11.64 -10.40 -12.32
CA ARG A 579 -12.48 -11.17 -13.25
C ARG A 579 -12.56 -12.68 -12.97
N ASP A 580 -11.54 -13.26 -12.34
CA ASP A 580 -11.47 -14.69 -12.05
C ASP A 580 -12.18 -15.13 -10.79
N ILE A 581 -12.41 -14.16 -9.89
CA ILE A 581 -13.08 -14.40 -8.62
C ILE A 581 -14.41 -13.64 -8.55
N ASP A 582 -14.83 -13.01 -9.65
CA ASP A 582 -16.05 -12.22 -9.71
C ASP A 582 -17.33 -13.08 -9.63
N GLY A 583 -18.40 -12.50 -9.13
CA GLY A 583 -19.66 -13.16 -8.82
C GLY A 583 -20.55 -12.20 -8.04
N THR A 584 -21.39 -12.73 -7.12
CA THR A 584 -22.02 -11.86 -6.13
C THR A 584 -20.97 -11.20 -5.22
N SER A 585 -21.36 -10.13 -4.53
CA SER A 585 -20.43 -9.42 -3.64
C SER A 585 -19.86 -10.31 -2.53
N GLN A 586 -20.68 -11.22 -1.99
CA GLN A 586 -20.27 -12.16 -0.94
C GLN A 586 -19.36 -13.27 -1.49
N GLU A 587 -19.68 -13.84 -2.65
CA GLU A 587 -18.84 -14.86 -3.28
C GLU A 587 -17.46 -14.32 -3.64
N ARG A 588 -17.38 -13.11 -4.18
CA ARG A 588 -16.09 -12.48 -4.50
C ARG A 588 -15.22 -12.29 -3.25
N ARG A 589 -15.82 -11.84 -2.15
CA ARG A 589 -15.14 -11.75 -0.85
C ARG A 589 -14.65 -13.11 -0.36
N GLN A 590 -15.51 -14.12 -0.41
CA GLN A 590 -15.15 -15.49 -0.01
C GLN A 590 -14.03 -16.08 -0.87
N ARG A 591 -14.04 -15.82 -2.18
CA ARG A 591 -13.01 -16.28 -3.11
C ARG A 591 -11.70 -15.52 -2.92
N MET A 592 -11.73 -14.23 -2.58
CA MET A 592 -10.51 -13.48 -2.27
C MET A 592 -9.78 -14.06 -1.05
N VAL A 593 -10.50 -14.52 -0.03
CA VAL A 593 -9.91 -15.22 1.12
C VAL A 593 -9.04 -16.42 0.69
N THR A 594 -9.42 -17.13 -0.37
CA THR A 594 -8.76 -18.38 -0.80
C THR A 594 -7.90 -18.25 -2.07
N ALA A 595 -8.02 -17.16 -2.82
CA ALA A 595 -7.40 -16.99 -4.13
C ALA A 595 -6.61 -15.67 -4.29
N TRP A 596 -6.42 -14.90 -3.21
CA TRP A 596 -5.63 -13.65 -3.25
C TRP A 596 -4.24 -13.86 -3.88
N ASP A 597 -3.58 -14.99 -3.59
CA ASP A 597 -2.26 -15.32 -4.13
C ASP A 597 -2.27 -15.68 -5.63
N LYS A 598 -3.45 -15.95 -6.20
CA LYS A 598 -3.64 -16.28 -7.61
C LYS A 598 -3.81 -15.06 -8.51
N MET A 599 -4.18 -13.92 -7.92
CA MET A 599 -4.38 -12.66 -8.65
C MET A 599 -3.06 -12.16 -9.25
N GLY A 600 -3.10 -11.57 -10.44
CA GLY A 600 -1.90 -11.02 -11.07
C GLY A 600 -1.37 -9.77 -10.34
N ILE A 601 -0.06 -9.53 -10.40
CA ILE A 601 0.59 -8.33 -9.87
C ILE A 601 0.99 -7.45 -11.07
N VAL A 602 0.57 -6.20 -11.04
CA VAL A 602 0.87 -5.19 -12.06
C VAL A 602 2.30 -4.70 -11.86
N THR A 603 3.22 -5.15 -12.71
CA THR A 603 4.66 -4.86 -12.62
C THR A 603 5.13 -4.07 -13.82
N GLU A 604 6.20 -3.31 -13.62
CA GLU A 604 6.83 -2.58 -14.72
C GLU A 604 7.39 -3.53 -15.78
N GLN A 605 7.11 -3.23 -17.05
CA GLN A 605 7.62 -3.94 -18.22
C GLN A 605 8.21 -2.95 -19.24
N PRO A 606 9.16 -3.40 -20.08
CA PRO A 606 9.70 -2.58 -21.16
C PRO A 606 8.62 -2.05 -22.10
N ALA A 607 8.86 -0.90 -22.73
CA ALA A 607 8.01 -0.46 -23.82
C ALA A 607 8.28 -1.25 -25.13
N PRO A 608 7.30 -1.27 -26.06
CA PRO A 608 7.58 -1.67 -27.44
C PRO A 608 8.75 -0.86 -28.01
N ALA A 609 9.61 -1.49 -28.81
CA ALA A 609 10.77 -0.82 -29.40
C ALA A 609 10.38 0.41 -30.24
N ASP A 610 9.18 0.41 -30.80
CA ASP A 610 8.59 1.48 -31.61
C ASP A 610 7.59 2.37 -30.84
N HIS A 611 7.66 2.42 -29.51
CA HIS A 611 6.70 3.16 -28.67
C HIS A 611 6.52 4.63 -29.06
N GLU A 612 7.60 5.35 -29.42
CA GLU A 612 7.51 6.74 -29.88
C GLU A 612 6.64 6.87 -31.13
N ALA A 613 6.77 5.95 -32.09
CA ALA A 613 5.97 5.93 -33.30
C ALA A 613 4.50 5.57 -33.03
N LEU A 614 4.24 4.79 -31.98
CA LEU A 614 2.90 4.48 -31.51
C LEU A 614 2.28 5.61 -30.67
N GLY A 615 3.07 6.59 -30.23
CA GLY A 615 2.63 7.64 -29.31
C GLY A 615 2.31 7.11 -27.90
N VAL A 616 3.01 6.05 -27.47
CA VAL A 616 2.81 5.40 -26.15
C VAL A 616 4.06 5.59 -25.27
N PRO A 617 3.97 5.46 -23.94
CA PRO A 617 5.05 5.85 -23.04
C PRO A 617 6.23 4.86 -23.08
N ALA A 618 7.38 5.28 -22.53
CA ALA A 618 8.60 4.46 -22.50
C ALA A 618 8.60 3.37 -21.40
N ARG A 619 7.60 3.37 -20.52
CA ARG A 619 7.44 2.40 -19.42
C ARG A 619 5.99 1.94 -19.38
N PHE A 620 5.80 0.65 -19.16
CA PHE A 620 4.49 0.01 -19.08
C PHE A 620 4.34 -0.68 -17.75
N TRP A 621 3.10 -0.79 -17.27
CA TRP A 621 2.77 -1.65 -16.15
C TRP A 621 1.76 -2.69 -16.62
N VAL A 622 2.12 -3.96 -16.44
CA VAL A 622 1.41 -5.11 -16.98
C VAL A 622 1.08 -6.05 -15.84
N GLU A 623 -0.14 -6.55 -15.79
CA GLU A 623 -0.52 -7.63 -14.88
C GLU A 623 0.28 -8.87 -15.23
N THR A 624 1.06 -9.38 -14.27
CA THR A 624 1.96 -10.54 -14.43
C THR A 624 1.72 -11.57 -13.33
N GLY A 625 2.09 -12.83 -13.58
CA GLY A 625 2.00 -13.88 -12.55
C GLY A 625 0.57 -14.22 -12.12
N ARG A 626 -0.41 -14.00 -13.01
CA ARG A 626 -1.78 -14.48 -12.84
C ARG A 626 -1.80 -16.00 -12.95
N ASP A 627 -2.54 -16.67 -12.07
CA ASP A 627 -2.52 -18.13 -11.98
C ASP A 627 -2.91 -18.81 -13.33
N PRO A 628 -2.11 -19.79 -13.82
CA PRO A 628 -2.38 -20.45 -15.09
C PRO A 628 -3.74 -21.17 -15.17
N SER A 629 -4.31 -21.59 -14.03
CA SER A 629 -5.64 -22.20 -13.98
C SER A 629 -6.74 -21.26 -14.48
N PHE A 630 -6.50 -19.94 -14.47
CA PHE A 630 -7.42 -18.93 -15.00
C PHE A 630 -7.26 -18.65 -16.51
N VAL A 631 -6.36 -19.35 -17.20
CA VAL A 631 -6.05 -19.13 -18.63
C VAL A 631 -6.32 -20.38 -19.48
N VAL A 632 -6.71 -21.50 -18.86
CA VAL A 632 -6.85 -22.79 -19.56
C VAL A 632 -7.98 -22.73 -20.58
N ASN A 633 -7.66 -23.02 -21.84
CA ASN A 633 -8.61 -23.14 -22.95
C ASN A 633 -9.48 -21.90 -23.22
N ASP A 634 -8.95 -20.68 -23.08
CA ASP A 634 -9.69 -19.45 -23.41
C ASP A 634 -10.07 -19.40 -24.91
N PRO A 635 -11.35 -19.64 -25.27
CA PRO A 635 -11.76 -19.65 -26.67
C PRO A 635 -11.74 -18.26 -27.30
N THR A 636 -11.88 -17.21 -26.48
CA THR A 636 -11.91 -15.81 -26.97
C THR A 636 -10.50 -15.33 -27.32
N TRP A 637 -9.50 -15.73 -26.52
CA TRP A 637 -8.10 -15.55 -26.88
C TRP A 637 -7.74 -16.30 -28.17
N ASN A 638 -8.18 -17.55 -28.31
CA ASN A 638 -7.95 -18.33 -29.53
C ASN A 638 -8.55 -17.64 -30.77
N GLN A 639 -9.72 -17.02 -30.64
CA GLN A 639 -10.32 -16.23 -31.74
C GLN A 639 -9.45 -15.02 -32.12
N VAL A 640 -8.86 -14.31 -31.16
CA VAL A 640 -7.91 -13.21 -31.43
C VAL A 640 -6.71 -13.72 -32.23
N VAL A 641 -6.09 -14.82 -31.78
CA VAL A 641 -4.94 -15.43 -32.46
C VAL A 641 -5.30 -15.86 -33.89
N ILE A 642 -6.46 -16.50 -34.08
CA ILE A 642 -6.96 -16.89 -35.40
C ILE A 642 -7.15 -15.65 -36.28
N ALA A 643 -7.85 -14.62 -35.81
CA ALA A 643 -8.12 -13.40 -36.58
C ALA A 643 -6.83 -12.71 -37.03
N GLU A 644 -5.83 -12.65 -36.16
CA GLU A 644 -4.56 -11.97 -36.42
C GLU A 644 -3.55 -12.81 -37.22
N SER A 645 -3.80 -14.11 -37.36
CA SER A 645 -3.06 -14.97 -38.29
C SER A 645 -3.32 -14.61 -39.76
N TRP A 646 -4.49 -14.05 -40.08
CA TRP A 646 -4.84 -13.63 -41.44
C TRP A 646 -3.94 -12.54 -41.99
N THR A 647 -3.42 -11.66 -41.13
CA THR A 647 -2.43 -10.65 -41.52
C THR A 647 -1.19 -11.31 -42.13
N ARG A 648 -0.77 -12.47 -41.60
CA ARG A 648 0.38 -13.24 -42.10
C ARG A 648 0.06 -14.01 -43.38
N ILE A 649 -1.18 -14.48 -43.53
CA ILE A 649 -1.64 -15.18 -44.74
C ILE A 649 -1.75 -14.20 -45.93
N THR A 650 -2.17 -12.97 -45.67
CA THR A 650 -2.42 -11.96 -46.70
C THR A 650 -1.20 -11.10 -47.03
N ASN A 651 -0.19 -11.01 -46.14
CA ASN A 651 1.05 -10.29 -46.35
C ASN A 651 2.30 -11.15 -46.00
N PRO A 652 2.73 -12.06 -46.88
CA PRO A 652 3.82 -13.01 -46.60
C PRO A 652 5.23 -12.39 -46.53
N THR A 653 5.42 -11.10 -46.81
CA THR A 653 6.74 -10.43 -46.86
C THR A 653 7.06 -9.57 -45.62
N ALA A 654 6.30 -9.67 -44.52
CA ALA A 654 6.60 -8.94 -43.29
C ALA A 654 7.86 -9.52 -42.57
N PRO A 655 8.81 -8.70 -42.08
CA PRO A 655 10.02 -9.19 -41.45
C PRO A 655 9.80 -9.64 -40.00
N GLY A 656 10.24 -10.87 -39.66
CA GLY A 656 10.26 -11.39 -38.29
C GLY A 656 9.62 -12.77 -38.15
N ALA A 657 10.23 -13.80 -38.75
CA ALA A 657 9.90 -15.19 -38.42
C ALA A 657 10.43 -15.53 -37.01
N PRO A 658 9.64 -16.15 -36.10
CA PRO A 658 10.22 -16.81 -34.95
C PRO A 658 10.99 -18.07 -35.41
N PRO A 659 11.94 -18.59 -34.60
CA PRO A 659 12.54 -19.89 -34.86
C PRO A 659 11.43 -20.93 -35.01
N THR A 660 11.62 -21.84 -35.96
CA THR A 660 10.79 -23.01 -36.23
C THR A 660 10.12 -23.53 -34.97
N PRO A 661 8.78 -23.67 -34.93
CA PRO A 661 8.19 -24.60 -33.98
C PRO A 661 8.78 -25.97 -34.32
N SER A 662 9.34 -26.63 -33.31
CA SER A 662 9.47 -28.08 -33.35
C SER A 662 8.12 -28.62 -33.84
N THR A 663 8.21 -29.28 -35.00
CA THR A 663 7.17 -29.90 -35.83
C THR A 663 5.75 -29.99 -35.26
N ALA A 664 4.82 -29.55 -36.10
CA ALA A 664 3.37 -29.49 -35.95
C ALA A 664 2.51 -30.80 -35.98
N PRO A 665 2.98 -32.05 -35.70
CA PRO A 665 2.05 -33.16 -35.54
C PRO A 665 1.41 -33.38 -34.15
N GLU A 666 1.76 -32.65 -33.08
CA GLU A 666 1.22 -32.97 -31.74
C GLU A 666 -0.07 -32.21 -31.35
N LEU A 667 -0.56 -31.29 -32.19
CA LEU A 667 -1.78 -30.50 -31.92
C LEU A 667 -3.11 -31.22 -32.17
N MET A 668 -3.08 -32.49 -32.65
CA MET A 668 -4.29 -33.31 -32.81
C MET A 668 -4.37 -34.54 -31.90
N GLU A 669 -3.35 -34.85 -31.08
CA GLU A 669 -3.34 -36.04 -30.20
C GLU A 669 -3.50 -35.74 -28.70
N LEU A 670 -3.73 -34.49 -28.30
CA LEU A 670 -4.04 -34.10 -26.91
C LEU A 670 -5.50 -33.68 -26.72
N LEU A 671 -6.43 -34.51 -27.19
CA LEU A 671 -7.76 -34.59 -26.58
C LEU A 671 -7.76 -35.71 -25.53
N PRO A 672 -7.43 -35.45 -24.25
CA PRO A 672 -7.79 -36.40 -23.20
C PRO A 672 -9.29 -36.31 -22.91
N ALA A 673 -9.83 -37.46 -22.52
CA ALA A 673 -11.26 -37.77 -22.37
C ALA A 673 -12.08 -36.73 -21.61
N VAL A 674 -13.36 -36.64 -22.00
CA VAL A 674 -14.44 -35.97 -21.29
C VAL A 674 -14.32 -36.21 -19.78
N HIS A 675 -14.01 -35.16 -19.03
CA HIS A 675 -14.06 -35.19 -17.57
C HIS A 675 -15.54 -35.27 -17.14
N PRO A 676 -15.99 -36.26 -16.36
CA PRO A 676 -17.42 -36.48 -16.08
C PRO A 676 -18.00 -35.53 -15.01
N SER A 677 -17.57 -34.27 -14.96
CA SER A 677 -18.11 -33.25 -14.04
C SER A 677 -18.59 -31.97 -14.71
N ALA A 678 -18.63 -31.90 -16.03
CA ALA A 678 -19.30 -30.81 -16.75
C ALA A 678 -20.78 -31.14 -16.94
N SER A 679 -21.56 -31.09 -15.85
CA SER A 679 -23.02 -31.15 -15.89
C SER A 679 -23.62 -29.92 -15.21
N VAL A 680 -23.20 -28.74 -15.65
CA VAL A 680 -23.92 -27.49 -15.38
C VAL A 680 -24.40 -26.97 -16.74
N GLU A 681 -25.72 -26.99 -16.90
CA GLU A 681 -26.45 -26.49 -18.08
C GLU A 681 -26.09 -25.02 -18.37
N PRO A 682 -26.03 -24.62 -19.65
CA PRO A 682 -25.52 -23.31 -20.07
C PRO A 682 -26.58 -22.21 -20.03
N GLU A 683 -27.14 -21.91 -18.86
CA GLU A 683 -28.02 -20.73 -18.68
C GLU A 683 -27.36 -19.55 -17.93
N ASP A 684 -26.17 -19.71 -17.33
CA ASP A 684 -25.55 -18.65 -16.50
C ASP A 684 -24.18 -18.11 -16.95
N VAL A 685 -23.71 -18.40 -18.17
CA VAL A 685 -22.39 -17.94 -18.64
C VAL A 685 -22.49 -17.20 -19.97
N ILE A 686 -23.01 -15.97 -19.93
CA ILE A 686 -22.63 -14.92 -20.90
C ILE A 686 -22.46 -13.61 -20.13
N GLY A 687 -21.31 -13.47 -19.46
CA GLY A 687 -20.85 -12.20 -18.92
C GLY A 687 -20.42 -11.28 -20.06
N HIS A 688 -21.24 -10.28 -20.36
CA HIS A 688 -20.85 -9.18 -21.24
C HIS A 688 -19.71 -8.39 -20.56
N PRO A 689 -18.62 -8.02 -21.23
CA PRO A 689 -17.45 -7.34 -20.63
C PRO A 689 -17.74 -5.92 -20.07
N LEU A 690 -19.01 -5.48 -20.08
CA LEU A 690 -19.47 -4.16 -19.64
C LEU A 690 -20.71 -4.22 -18.72
N ARG A 691 -21.18 -5.41 -18.31
CA ARG A 691 -22.30 -5.52 -17.37
C ARG A 691 -21.80 -6.15 -16.07
N ARG A 692 -21.53 -5.29 -15.09
CA ARG A 692 -21.51 -5.73 -13.69
C ARG A 692 -22.89 -6.30 -13.38
N GLN A 693 -22.96 -7.49 -12.77
CA GLN A 693 -24.21 -7.94 -12.17
C GLN A 693 -24.66 -6.89 -11.15
N ARG A 694 -25.95 -6.57 -11.18
CA ARG A 694 -26.58 -5.63 -10.26
C ARG A 694 -26.58 -6.23 -8.86
N ASP A 695 -25.57 -5.92 -8.07
CA ASP A 695 -25.69 -5.94 -6.63
C ASP A 695 -25.67 -4.49 -6.15
N ARG A 696 -26.85 -3.94 -5.89
CA ARG A 696 -26.96 -2.83 -4.94
C ARG A 696 -26.65 -3.47 -3.59
N GLY A 697 -25.37 -3.58 -3.25
CA GLY A 697 -24.96 -4.03 -1.93
C GLY A 697 -25.71 -3.21 -0.89
N SER A 698 -26.64 -3.85 -0.18
CA SER A 698 -27.00 -3.39 1.15
C SER A 698 -25.77 -3.60 2.01
N ILE A 699 -25.16 -2.49 2.42
CA ILE A 699 -24.05 -2.45 3.39
C ILE A 699 -24.57 -2.88 4.76
#